data_AF-A0A3L7T5R2-F1
#
_entry.id   AF-A0A3L7T5R2-F1
#
_cell.length_a   1.000
_cell.length_b   1.000
_cell.length_c   1.000
_cell.angle_alpha   90.00
_cell.angle_beta   90.00
_cell.angle_gamma   90.00
#
_symmetry.space_group_name_H-M   'P 1'
#
loop_
_entity.id
_entity.type
_entity.pdbx_description
1 polymer ?
#
loop_
_entity_poly.entity_id
_entity_poly.type
_entity_poly.pdbx_seq_one_letter_code
_entity_poly.pdbx_strand_id
1 'polypeptide(L)'
;MNEKRPTSPNEIVPVGPDDPARFLNRDLQWLEFNNRVLAQALDSRNPLLERVRFLAIFGSNLDEFFMKRVGGLRRQIDAGVGSPPWEPLSPQEQLVLIRERVLQQTALATRTFRELLLPQLKRESIDLLRWHELSDAERVDAERWYRRNIFPILTPLAVDPGHRFPFISNMSVSLGVLLRRPGESEALFARVKVPELGGKLFRFGSTRRFISLQDIIANNLDDLFPGMEILEVLPFRVTRNAETERDNEDAEDLLEQIQQQLRERRFARVVRLEVGARPNDRIMRFLEEELQLGEDDLYETDGTLDWGAVNEIADLDVPEMRWPKWTPVAPFGLEDDNSDIFALIREGDIVVHHPYESFDHSVERFIEAAAADPKVLAIKQALYRTSGDSPFIPSLIRAAESGKQVAVLVELRARFDEARNILWARKLEDAGVHVAYGVVGYKTHTKVALVVRQEQGGIRSYAHIGTGNYNSKTARLYEDIGLLTCDAAITEDLIGLFNYMTGRSRQTEYQKLLVAPVAMKRRFIEFIDREAEISRAGKPGRIIVKMNQLEDRSVTDALYNASMAGVEIDLIVRGFCCIRPGVSGLSENIRVSSTIGRFLEHSRIFWFGNGQADPLDGDFYIGSADWMYRNLNTRVECAAPIEARRHRERLWEVLQFHLTDLRQRWEMMSDGSYALCHAPPQASGHAENPEMQGTHQRLMRLAHERHARARAERFES
;
A
#
# COMPACT_ATOMS: atom_id res chain seq x y z
N MET A 1 -1.54 37.83 -30.13
CA MET A 1 -0.93 36.76 -29.32
C MET A 1 -2.09 35.99 -28.70
N ASN A 2 -2.42 34.83 -29.25
CA ASN A 2 -3.55 34.03 -28.79
C ASN A 2 -3.20 33.34 -27.48
N GLU A 3 -3.87 33.76 -26.40
CA GLU A 3 -3.96 33.02 -25.16
C GLU A 3 -4.63 31.67 -25.43
N LYS A 4 -3.87 30.58 -25.28
CA LYS A 4 -4.45 29.25 -25.15
C LYS A 4 -5.19 29.22 -23.81
N ARG A 5 -6.52 29.21 -23.87
CA ARG A 5 -7.37 28.80 -22.74
C ARG A 5 -6.93 27.40 -22.27
N PRO A 6 -6.96 27.10 -20.97
CA PRO A 6 -6.79 25.73 -20.51
C PRO A 6 -7.92 24.89 -21.12
N THR A 7 -7.52 23.91 -21.93
CA THR A 7 -8.42 22.89 -22.47
C THR A 7 -9.15 22.23 -21.29
N SER A 8 -10.45 22.03 -21.45
CA SER A 8 -11.26 21.26 -20.51
C SER A 8 -10.56 19.92 -20.21
N PRO A 9 -10.52 19.43 -18.96
CA PRO A 9 -9.93 18.12 -18.62
C PRO A 9 -10.52 16.94 -19.43
N ASN A 10 -11.67 17.15 -20.07
CA ASN A 10 -12.44 16.13 -20.80
C ASN A 10 -12.36 16.24 -22.33
N GLU A 11 -11.61 17.18 -22.91
CA GLU A 11 -11.39 17.15 -24.36
C GLU A 11 -10.39 16.04 -24.69
N ILE A 12 -10.91 14.95 -25.29
CA ILE A 12 -10.09 13.89 -25.88
C ILE A 12 -9.36 14.52 -27.07
N VAL A 13 -8.15 15.04 -26.82
CA VAL A 13 -7.23 15.41 -27.89
C VAL A 13 -6.88 14.13 -28.65
N PRO A 14 -6.84 14.12 -30.00
CA PRO A 14 -6.33 12.99 -30.75
C PRO A 14 -4.88 12.72 -30.34
N VAL A 15 -4.66 11.68 -29.56
CA VAL A 15 -3.33 11.30 -29.08
C VAL A 15 -2.76 10.25 -30.02
N GLY A 16 -1.70 10.62 -30.75
CA GLY A 16 -0.98 9.70 -31.63
C GLY A 16 0.05 8.83 -30.88
N PRO A 17 0.59 7.78 -31.53
CA PRO A 17 1.63 6.92 -30.94
C PRO A 17 2.89 7.66 -30.51
N ASP A 18 3.23 8.76 -31.18
CA ASP A 18 4.43 9.56 -30.86
C ASP A 18 4.15 10.68 -29.85
N ASP A 19 2.89 10.91 -29.47
CA ASP A 19 2.51 11.97 -28.54
C ASP A 19 2.81 11.57 -27.09
N PRO A 20 3.59 12.36 -26.32
CA PRO A 20 3.81 12.11 -24.89
C PRO A 20 2.52 12.03 -24.05
N ALA A 21 1.43 12.68 -24.48
CA ALA A 21 0.14 12.67 -23.80
C ALA A 21 -0.58 11.29 -23.84
N ARG A 22 -0.01 10.31 -24.56
CA ARG A 22 -0.44 8.90 -24.51
C ARG A 22 -0.17 8.25 -23.17
N PHE A 23 0.69 8.83 -22.35
CA PHE A 23 0.89 8.40 -20.97
C PHE A 23 0.13 9.33 -20.04
N LEU A 24 -0.66 8.74 -19.15
CA LEU A 24 -1.30 9.49 -18.08
C LEU A 24 -0.30 9.79 -16.96
N ASN A 25 -0.42 10.98 -16.36
CA ASN A 25 0.46 11.39 -15.28
C ASN A 25 0.29 10.47 -14.07
N ARG A 26 1.42 9.95 -13.60
CA ARG A 26 1.53 8.98 -12.50
C ARG A 26 0.92 9.47 -11.19
N ASP A 27 1.18 10.73 -10.82
CA ASP A 27 0.78 11.27 -9.52
C ASP A 27 -0.72 11.62 -9.51
N LEU A 28 -1.28 12.07 -10.63
CA LEU A 28 -2.73 12.22 -10.79
C LEU A 28 -3.45 10.87 -10.77
N GLN A 29 -2.89 9.84 -11.41
CA GLN A 29 -3.42 8.48 -11.37
C GLN A 29 -3.33 7.84 -9.98
N TRP A 30 -2.36 8.28 -9.16
CA TRP A 30 -2.32 7.90 -7.75
C TRP A 30 -3.48 8.53 -6.97
N LEU A 31 -3.84 9.79 -7.25
CA LEU A 31 -5.00 10.43 -6.64
C LEU A 31 -6.32 9.78 -7.07
N GLU A 32 -6.42 9.24 -8.30
CA GLU A 32 -7.56 8.42 -8.74
C GLU A 32 -7.66 7.09 -7.98
N PHE A 33 -6.53 6.47 -7.65
CA PHE A 33 -6.52 5.35 -6.71
C PHE A 33 -7.08 5.75 -5.34
N ASN A 34 -6.59 6.84 -4.74
CA ASN A 34 -7.06 7.23 -3.41
C ASN A 34 -8.53 7.72 -3.44
N ASN A 35 -9.01 8.24 -4.57
CA ASN A 35 -10.43 8.55 -4.78
C ASN A 35 -11.32 7.31 -4.69
N ARG A 36 -10.88 6.18 -5.28
CA ARG A 36 -11.60 4.90 -5.19
C ARG A 36 -11.57 4.31 -3.77
N VAL A 37 -10.52 4.59 -2.99
CA VAL A 37 -10.49 4.30 -1.54
C VAL A 37 -11.52 5.14 -0.79
N LEU A 38 -11.58 6.45 -1.04
CA LEU A 38 -12.59 7.33 -0.47
C LEU A 38 -14.01 6.86 -0.82
N ALA A 39 -14.25 6.44 -2.05
CA ALA A 39 -15.54 5.91 -2.49
C ALA A 39 -16.06 4.74 -1.63
N GLN A 40 -15.18 3.95 -1.02
CA GLN A 40 -15.60 2.88 -0.10
C GLN A 40 -16.23 3.39 1.20
N ALA A 41 -15.89 4.61 1.64
CA ALA A 41 -16.54 5.27 2.77
C ALA A 41 -17.94 5.80 2.39
N LEU A 42 -18.18 6.09 1.11
CA LEU A 42 -19.48 6.53 0.60
C LEU A 42 -20.43 5.36 0.33
N ASP A 43 -19.89 4.17 0.04
CA ASP A 43 -20.69 2.99 -0.30
C ASP A 43 -21.46 2.43 0.90
N SER A 44 -22.79 2.58 0.89
CA SER A 44 -23.69 2.09 1.95
C SER A 44 -23.77 0.56 2.03
N ARG A 45 -23.26 -0.16 1.03
CA ARG A 45 -23.15 -1.63 1.05
C ARG A 45 -22.01 -2.11 1.96
N ASN A 46 -21.12 -1.21 2.37
CA ASN A 46 -20.08 -1.51 3.35
C ASN A 46 -20.60 -1.25 4.78
N PRO A 47 -20.23 -2.08 5.77
CA PRO A 47 -20.60 -1.86 7.15
C PRO A 47 -20.09 -0.52 7.70
N LEU A 48 -20.81 0.06 8.66
CA LEU A 48 -20.59 1.44 9.11
C LEU A 48 -19.17 1.70 9.61
N LEU A 49 -18.61 0.81 10.45
CA LEU A 49 -17.25 0.99 10.98
C LEU A 49 -16.16 0.80 9.92
N GLU A 50 -16.44 0.00 8.89
CA GLU A 50 -15.52 -0.16 7.75
C GLU A 50 -15.50 1.09 6.88
N ARG A 51 -16.63 1.78 6.73
CA ARG A 51 -16.70 3.08 6.04
C ARG A 51 -15.89 4.16 6.79
N VAL A 52 -15.94 4.16 8.12
CA VAL A 52 -15.08 5.03 8.95
C VAL A 52 -13.60 4.64 8.77
N ARG A 53 -13.29 3.34 8.74
CA ARG A 53 -11.93 2.85 8.46
C ARG A 53 -11.39 3.36 7.14
N PHE A 54 -12.19 3.37 6.07
CA PHE A 54 -11.76 3.85 4.77
C PHE A 54 -11.40 5.34 4.74
N LEU A 55 -12.04 6.18 5.57
CA LEU A 55 -11.60 7.57 5.74
C LEU A 55 -10.23 7.67 6.42
N ALA A 56 -9.97 6.82 7.42
CA ALA A 56 -8.65 6.74 8.06
C ALA A 56 -7.58 6.30 7.05
N ILE A 57 -7.88 5.28 6.22
CA ILE A 57 -6.98 4.79 5.16
C ILE A 57 -6.75 5.90 4.12
N PHE A 58 -7.80 6.58 3.66
CA PHE A 58 -7.70 7.69 2.72
C PHE A 58 -6.76 8.79 3.22
N GLY A 59 -6.93 9.22 4.48
CA GLY A 59 -6.07 10.24 5.09
C GLY A 59 -4.63 9.77 5.25
N SER A 60 -4.41 8.54 5.73
CA SER A 60 -3.06 7.97 5.86
C SER A 60 -2.35 7.83 4.51
N ASN A 61 -3.07 7.41 3.47
CA ASN A 61 -2.51 7.35 2.12
C ASN A 61 -2.11 8.74 1.63
N LEU A 62 -2.96 9.75 1.86
CA LEU A 62 -2.71 11.11 1.42
C LEU A 62 -1.51 11.71 2.16
N ASP A 63 -1.37 11.46 3.46
CA ASP A 63 -0.18 11.84 4.24
C ASP A 63 1.09 11.26 3.60
N GLU A 64 1.09 9.97 3.26
CA GLU A 64 2.22 9.32 2.58
C GLU A 64 2.52 9.94 1.22
N PHE A 65 1.50 10.28 0.44
CA PHE A 65 1.64 10.92 -0.86
C PHE A 65 2.28 12.30 -0.75
N PHE A 66 1.87 13.13 0.22
CA PHE A 66 2.50 14.43 0.45
C PHE A 66 3.96 14.29 0.87
N MET A 67 4.23 13.42 1.84
CA MET A 67 5.59 13.19 2.34
C MET A 67 6.57 12.75 1.24
N LYS A 68 6.09 12.01 0.23
CA LYS A 68 6.95 11.41 -0.80
C LYS A 68 6.88 12.14 -2.13
N ARG A 69 5.69 12.28 -2.69
CA ARG A 69 5.48 12.76 -4.06
C ARG A 69 5.51 14.28 -4.14
N VAL A 70 4.71 14.96 -3.33
CA VAL A 70 4.73 16.43 -3.25
C VAL A 70 6.10 16.91 -2.77
N GLY A 71 6.67 16.27 -1.75
CA GLY A 71 8.04 16.55 -1.30
C GLY A 71 9.11 16.35 -2.37
N GLY A 72 8.97 15.33 -3.22
CA GLY A 72 9.87 15.09 -4.36
C GLY A 72 9.76 16.17 -5.45
N LEU A 73 8.53 16.53 -5.83
CA LEU A 73 8.26 17.57 -6.83
C LEU A 73 8.78 18.94 -6.38
N ARG A 74 8.58 19.32 -5.11
CA ARG A 74 9.10 20.57 -4.56
C ARG A 74 10.63 20.63 -4.63
N ARG A 75 11.32 19.53 -4.31
CA ARG A 75 12.78 19.49 -4.46
C ARG A 75 13.24 19.64 -5.90
N GLN A 76 12.52 19.07 -6.87
CA GLN A 76 12.85 19.27 -8.29
C GLN A 76 12.75 20.75 -8.67
N ILE A 77 11.69 21.43 -8.22
CA ILE A 77 11.51 22.87 -8.42
C ILE A 77 12.64 23.67 -7.77
N ASP A 78 12.93 23.41 -6.50
CA ASP A 78 14.00 24.11 -5.75
C ASP A 78 15.38 23.92 -6.42
N ALA A 79 15.64 22.73 -6.99
CA ALA A 79 16.87 22.41 -7.69
C ALA A 79 16.93 22.95 -9.14
N GLY A 80 15.86 23.60 -9.63
CA GLY A 80 15.77 24.04 -11.02
C GLY A 80 15.72 22.89 -12.03
N VAL A 81 15.35 21.69 -11.59
CA VAL A 81 15.25 20.49 -12.43
C VAL A 81 13.86 20.45 -13.04
N GLY A 82 13.78 20.64 -14.36
CA GLY A 82 12.55 20.49 -15.13
C GLY A 82 12.11 19.04 -15.27
N SER A 83 10.92 18.85 -15.85
CA SER A 83 10.44 17.53 -16.21
C SER A 83 11.33 16.88 -17.27
N PRO A 84 11.49 15.55 -17.23
CA PRO A 84 12.14 14.85 -18.33
C PRO A 84 11.34 15.03 -19.64
N PRO A 85 11.97 14.89 -20.82
CA PRO A 85 11.34 15.21 -22.12
C PRO A 85 10.01 14.50 -22.42
N TRP A 86 9.76 13.39 -21.74
CA TRP A 86 8.59 12.53 -21.94
C TRP A 86 7.46 12.77 -20.95
N GLU A 87 7.66 13.60 -19.92
CA GLU A 87 6.60 14.02 -19.00
C GLU A 87 6.03 15.36 -19.49
N PRO A 88 4.76 15.39 -19.94
CA PRO A 88 4.19 16.59 -20.56
C PRO A 88 3.93 17.72 -19.55
N LEU A 89 3.85 17.41 -18.25
CA LEU A 89 3.59 18.38 -17.20
C LEU A 89 4.89 18.74 -16.48
N SER A 90 5.21 20.03 -16.37
CA SER A 90 6.25 20.52 -15.46
C SER A 90 5.93 20.18 -14.00
N PRO A 91 6.93 20.13 -13.10
CA PRO A 91 6.67 19.89 -11.68
C PRO A 91 5.69 20.90 -11.06
N GLN A 92 5.73 22.16 -11.51
CA GLN A 92 4.82 23.23 -11.10
C GLN A 92 3.38 22.94 -11.53
N GLU A 93 3.17 22.60 -12.81
CA GLU A 93 1.84 22.24 -13.33
C GLU A 93 1.27 21.01 -12.61
N GLN A 94 2.13 20.02 -12.31
CA GLN A 94 1.72 18.85 -11.53
C GLN A 94 1.26 19.24 -10.12
N LEU A 95 1.98 20.13 -9.42
CA LEU A 95 1.57 20.58 -8.08
C LEU A 95 0.22 21.32 -8.09
N VAL A 96 -0.04 22.14 -9.11
CA VAL A 96 -1.33 22.83 -9.28
C VAL A 96 -2.47 21.82 -9.43
N LEU A 97 -2.34 20.88 -10.36
CA LEU A 97 -3.35 19.85 -10.61
C LEU A 97 -3.55 18.90 -9.41
N ILE A 98 -2.47 18.56 -8.71
CA ILE A 98 -2.51 17.80 -7.47
C ILE A 98 -3.32 18.57 -6.42
N ARG A 99 -3.02 19.85 -6.20
CA ARG A 99 -3.69 20.69 -5.21
C ARG A 99 -5.19 20.77 -5.49
N GLU A 100 -5.59 21.06 -6.73
CA GLU A 100 -6.99 21.11 -7.15
C GLU A 100 -7.72 19.81 -6.79
N ARG A 101 -7.14 18.66 -7.14
CA ARG A 101 -7.76 17.36 -6.89
C ARG A 101 -7.80 17.01 -5.41
N VAL A 102 -6.75 17.32 -4.65
CA VAL A 102 -6.70 17.08 -3.20
C VAL A 102 -7.75 17.92 -2.46
N LEU A 103 -7.93 19.19 -2.83
CA LEU A 103 -8.95 20.05 -2.22
C LEU A 103 -10.36 19.47 -2.44
N GLN A 104 -10.67 19.02 -3.67
CA GLN A 104 -11.95 18.38 -3.98
C GLN A 104 -12.18 17.11 -3.17
N GLN A 105 -11.18 16.21 -3.12
CA GLN A 105 -11.27 14.94 -2.39
C GLN A 105 -11.38 15.14 -0.88
N THR A 106 -10.62 16.08 -0.31
CA THR A 106 -10.64 16.36 1.13
C THR A 106 -11.97 16.99 1.56
N ALA A 107 -12.53 17.88 0.74
CA ALA A 107 -13.87 18.42 0.97
C ALA A 107 -14.94 17.32 0.93
N LEU A 108 -14.83 16.38 -0.02
CA LEU A 108 -15.76 15.23 -0.08
C LEU A 108 -15.62 14.31 1.14
N ALA A 109 -14.39 13.99 1.56
CA ALA A 109 -14.13 13.18 2.75
C ALA A 109 -14.72 13.83 4.01
N THR A 110 -14.53 15.13 4.15
CA THR A 110 -15.03 15.90 5.29
C THR A 110 -16.56 15.94 5.33
N ARG A 111 -17.22 16.27 4.20
CA ARG A 111 -18.69 16.20 4.11
C ARG A 111 -19.20 14.79 4.38
N THR A 112 -18.57 13.76 3.81
CA THR A 112 -18.95 12.36 4.04
C THR A 112 -18.87 12.01 5.53
N PHE A 113 -17.80 12.40 6.21
CA PHE A 113 -17.69 12.14 7.65
C PHE A 113 -18.77 12.88 8.45
N ARG A 114 -18.89 14.19 8.24
CA ARG A 114 -19.74 15.07 9.04
C ARG A 114 -21.23 14.87 8.79
N GLU A 115 -21.64 14.81 7.53
CA GLU A 115 -23.04 14.87 7.12
C GLU A 115 -23.65 13.47 6.95
N LEU A 116 -22.82 12.44 6.75
CA LEU A 116 -23.30 11.07 6.53
C LEU A 116 -22.90 10.12 7.65
N LEU A 117 -21.61 10.00 7.99
CA LEU A 117 -21.14 8.98 8.94
C LEU A 117 -21.42 9.34 10.40
N LEU A 118 -21.14 10.57 10.86
CA LEU A 118 -21.43 10.98 12.24
C LEU A 118 -22.92 10.82 12.62
N PRO A 119 -23.90 11.23 11.78
CA PRO A 119 -25.31 10.99 12.08
C PRO A 119 -25.70 9.50 12.10
N GLN A 120 -25.02 8.65 11.33
CA GLN A 120 -25.26 7.21 11.34
C GLN A 120 -24.68 6.56 12.60
N LEU A 121 -23.45 6.93 12.97
CA LEU A 121 -22.81 6.49 14.21
C LEU A 121 -23.63 6.88 15.44
N LYS A 122 -24.18 8.10 15.45
CA LYS A 122 -25.04 8.59 16.53
C LYS A 122 -26.30 7.74 16.73
N ARG A 123 -26.93 7.27 15.65
CA ARG A 123 -28.08 6.34 15.74
C ARG A 123 -27.71 5.01 16.39
N GLU A 124 -26.47 4.61 16.22
CA GLU A 124 -25.87 3.41 16.82
C GLU A 124 -25.25 3.68 18.21
N SER A 125 -25.58 4.82 18.83
CA SER A 125 -25.06 5.27 20.13
C SER A 125 -23.54 5.43 20.18
N ILE A 126 -22.91 5.75 19.05
CA ILE A 126 -21.49 6.10 18.94
C ILE A 126 -21.41 7.60 18.67
N ASP A 127 -20.97 8.38 19.66
CA ASP A 127 -20.89 9.83 19.57
C ASP A 127 -19.43 10.30 19.51
N LEU A 128 -19.10 11.15 18.55
CA LEU A 128 -17.90 11.99 18.58
C LEU A 128 -18.35 13.42 18.91
N LEU A 129 -18.20 13.80 20.17
CA LEU A 129 -18.72 15.02 20.76
C LEU A 129 -17.73 16.18 20.62
N ARG A 130 -18.26 17.39 20.52
CA ARG A 130 -17.58 18.66 20.77
C ARG A 130 -17.73 19.06 22.24
N TRP A 131 -16.83 19.94 22.70
CA TRP A 131 -16.83 20.42 24.08
C TRP A 131 -18.18 20.97 24.55
N HIS A 132 -18.86 21.75 23.70
CA HIS A 132 -20.17 22.34 24.03
C HIS A 132 -21.31 21.31 24.10
N GLU A 133 -21.13 20.11 23.54
CA GLU A 133 -22.11 19.01 23.55
C GLU A 133 -21.98 18.11 24.79
N LEU A 134 -20.90 18.28 25.57
CA LEU A 134 -20.69 17.53 26.80
C LEU A 134 -21.69 17.95 27.89
N SER A 135 -22.25 16.97 28.59
CA SER A 135 -22.97 17.18 29.84
C SER A 135 -22.02 17.67 30.96
N ASP A 136 -22.57 18.27 32.02
CA ASP A 136 -21.76 18.78 33.13
C ASP A 136 -20.89 17.68 33.77
N ALA A 137 -21.42 16.46 33.90
CA ALA A 137 -20.68 15.33 34.43
C ALA A 137 -19.51 14.90 33.51
N GLU A 138 -19.75 14.89 32.19
CA GLU A 138 -18.71 14.58 31.20
C GLU A 138 -17.62 15.66 31.17
N ARG A 139 -17.99 16.94 31.29
CA ARG A 139 -17.01 18.04 31.38
C ARG A 139 -16.10 17.86 32.59
N VAL A 140 -16.68 17.64 33.78
CA VAL A 140 -15.91 17.42 35.01
C VAL A 140 -14.99 16.19 34.88
N ASP A 141 -15.44 15.12 34.24
CA ASP A 141 -14.63 13.92 34.02
C ASP A 141 -13.46 14.19 33.04
N ALA A 142 -13.74 14.83 31.90
CA ALA A 142 -12.74 15.20 30.91
C ALA A 142 -11.68 16.16 31.48
N GLU A 143 -12.10 17.18 32.24
CA GLU A 143 -11.20 18.12 32.92
C GLU A 143 -10.32 17.42 33.96
N ARG A 144 -10.91 16.54 34.78
CA ARG A 144 -10.16 15.77 35.79
C ARG A 144 -9.13 14.87 35.12
N TRP A 145 -9.52 14.17 34.05
CA TRP A 145 -8.62 13.33 33.29
C TRP A 145 -7.50 14.15 32.63
N TYR A 146 -7.84 15.30 32.03
CA TYR A 146 -6.89 16.23 31.44
C TYR A 146 -5.85 16.70 32.45
N ARG A 147 -6.28 17.23 33.60
CA ARG A 147 -5.37 17.74 34.65
C ARG A 147 -4.41 16.67 35.17
N ARG A 148 -4.86 15.41 35.22
CA ARG A 148 -4.05 14.29 35.72
C ARG A 148 -3.11 13.71 34.67
N ASN A 149 -3.55 13.57 33.42
CA ASN A 149 -2.86 12.75 32.42
C ASN A 149 -2.25 13.57 31.27
N ILE A 150 -2.82 14.74 30.95
CA ILE A 150 -2.40 15.57 29.82
C ILE A 150 -1.61 16.78 30.28
N PHE A 151 -2.17 17.57 31.21
CA PHE A 151 -1.57 18.84 31.67
C PHE A 151 -0.09 18.70 32.09
N PRO A 152 0.34 17.67 32.85
CA PRO A 152 1.74 17.51 33.26
C PRO A 152 2.73 17.29 32.10
N ILE A 153 2.23 16.95 30.91
CA ILE A 153 3.02 16.64 29.71
C ILE A 153 3.04 17.84 28.75
N LEU A 154 2.06 18.75 28.88
CA LEU A 154 1.99 19.93 28.03
C LEU A 154 3.11 20.90 28.40
N THR A 155 3.79 21.40 27.37
CA THR A 155 4.78 22.47 27.49
C THR A 155 4.42 23.55 26.48
N PRO A 156 3.91 24.71 26.92
CA PRO A 156 3.66 25.81 26.02
C PRO A 156 5.00 26.40 25.56
N LEU A 157 5.14 26.61 24.26
CA LEU A 157 6.34 27.20 23.66
C LEU A 157 5.99 28.59 23.14
N ALA A 158 6.34 29.62 23.90
CA ALA A 158 6.21 31.01 23.48
C ALA A 158 7.22 31.34 22.38
N VAL A 159 6.83 32.21 21.45
CA VAL A 159 7.72 32.72 20.41
C VAL A 159 7.76 34.24 20.47
N ASP A 160 8.96 34.79 20.62
CA ASP A 160 9.26 36.22 20.76
C ASP A 160 10.67 36.49 20.20
N PRO A 161 11.13 37.77 20.09
CA PRO A 161 12.46 38.07 19.52
C PRO A 161 13.64 37.38 20.23
N GLY A 162 13.49 36.96 21.48
CA GLY A 162 14.48 36.20 22.25
C GLY A 162 14.35 34.67 22.11
N HIS A 163 13.21 34.17 21.65
CA HIS A 163 12.91 32.74 21.54
C HIS A 163 12.53 32.35 20.10
N ARG A 164 13.40 31.60 19.42
CA ARG A 164 13.15 31.12 18.06
C ARG A 164 11.92 30.22 17.98
N PHE A 165 11.25 30.23 16.84
CA PHE A 165 10.11 29.37 16.56
C PHE A 165 10.44 27.89 16.80
N PRO A 166 9.60 27.16 17.56
CA PRO A 166 9.89 25.80 17.95
C PRO A 166 9.77 24.83 16.78
N PHE A 167 10.58 23.77 16.81
CA PHE A 167 10.44 22.69 15.85
C PHE A 167 9.06 22.01 15.96
N ILE A 168 8.30 21.98 14.85
CA ILE A 168 7.01 21.28 14.77
C ILE A 168 7.21 19.85 14.29
N SER A 169 6.78 18.89 15.10
CA SER A 169 6.84 17.45 14.80
C SER A 169 5.97 17.10 13.59
N ASN A 170 6.48 16.23 12.71
CA ASN A 170 5.76 15.76 11.54
C ASN A 170 4.44 15.07 11.94
N MET A 171 3.36 15.34 11.19
CA MET A 171 2.01 14.78 11.34
C MET A 171 1.35 14.95 12.70
N SER A 172 1.93 15.76 13.59
CA SER A 172 1.40 16.01 14.93
C SER A 172 0.53 17.26 14.93
N VAL A 173 -0.67 17.13 15.49
CA VAL A 173 -1.58 18.25 15.73
C VAL A 173 -0.99 19.18 16.79
N SER A 174 -1.04 20.47 16.54
CA SER A 174 -0.63 21.56 17.44
C SER A 174 -1.70 22.63 17.50
N LEU A 175 -1.74 23.38 18.59
CA LEU A 175 -2.55 24.58 18.74
C LEU A 175 -1.63 25.80 18.68
N GLY A 176 -1.93 26.73 17.77
CA GLY A 176 -1.39 28.07 17.77
C GLY A 176 -2.31 28.96 18.60
N VAL A 177 -1.76 29.61 19.62
CA VAL A 177 -2.52 30.40 20.59
C VAL A 177 -2.02 31.84 20.53
N LEU A 178 -2.91 32.79 20.24
CA LEU A 178 -2.63 34.21 20.41
C LEU A 178 -3.05 34.64 21.80
N LEU A 179 -2.11 35.23 22.50
CA LEU A 179 -2.23 35.66 23.89
C LEU A 179 -2.02 37.16 23.98
N ARG A 180 -2.59 37.78 24.99
CA ARG A 180 -2.34 39.18 25.34
C ARG A 180 -2.18 39.32 26.84
N ARG A 181 -1.23 40.14 27.27
CA ARG A 181 -1.16 40.53 28.69
C ARG A 181 -2.26 41.54 28.98
N PRO A 182 -3.04 41.38 30.07
CA PRO A 182 -4.07 42.35 30.41
C PRO A 182 -3.51 43.78 30.48
N GLY A 183 -4.10 44.70 29.71
CA GLY A 183 -3.66 46.11 29.64
C GLY A 183 -2.55 46.43 28.63
N GLU A 184 -1.96 45.42 27.98
CA GLU A 184 -1.01 45.62 26.87
C GLU A 184 -1.71 45.49 25.50
N SER A 185 -1.17 46.12 24.47
CA SER A 185 -1.71 46.02 23.10
C SER A 185 -1.03 44.94 22.25
N GLU A 186 0.15 44.47 22.68
CA GLU A 186 0.92 43.46 21.96
C GLU A 186 0.31 42.07 22.16
N ALA A 187 0.16 41.33 21.06
CA ALA A 187 -0.24 39.93 21.11
C ALA A 187 0.98 39.03 20.91
N LEU A 188 1.09 38.02 21.75
CA LEU A 188 2.15 37.03 21.79
C LEU A 188 1.64 35.73 21.19
N PHE A 189 2.51 35.01 20.48
CA PHE A 189 2.19 33.69 19.96
C PHE A 189 2.77 32.61 20.88
N ALA A 190 1.96 31.59 21.16
CA ALA A 190 2.41 30.38 21.82
C ALA A 190 1.94 29.15 21.06
N ARG A 191 2.77 28.11 21.04
CA ARG A 191 2.44 26.81 20.47
C ARG A 191 2.27 25.78 21.57
N VAL A 192 1.19 25.00 21.49
CA VAL A 192 0.93 23.84 22.35
C VAL A 192 0.86 22.59 21.49
N LYS A 193 1.69 21.58 21.78
CA LYS A 193 1.61 20.27 21.08
C LYS A 193 0.48 19.44 21.67
N VAL A 194 -0.36 18.84 20.83
CA VAL A 194 -1.28 17.79 21.30
C VAL A 194 -0.46 16.49 21.48
N PRO A 195 -0.38 15.93 22.70
CA PRO A 195 0.39 14.72 22.96
C PRO A 195 -0.34 13.48 22.42
N GLU A 196 0.43 12.41 22.17
CA GLU A 196 -0.09 11.10 21.78
C GLU A 196 0.04 10.15 22.97
N LEU A 197 -1.04 9.91 23.71
CA LEU A 197 -1.05 9.05 24.90
C LEU A 197 -1.73 7.71 24.63
N GLY A 198 -1.21 6.95 23.65
CA GLY A 198 -1.83 5.70 23.20
C GLY A 198 -3.14 5.87 22.41
N GLY A 199 -3.65 7.10 22.32
CA GLY A 199 -4.82 7.51 21.53
C GLY A 199 -4.88 9.02 21.32
N LYS A 200 -5.75 9.45 20.42
CA LYS A 200 -6.06 10.83 20.03
C LYS A 200 -7.48 11.23 20.46
N LEU A 201 -8.30 10.28 20.91
CA LEU A 201 -9.60 10.49 21.51
C LEU A 201 -9.61 10.12 23.00
N PHE A 202 -10.41 10.84 23.78
CA PHE A 202 -10.80 10.44 25.13
C PHE A 202 -12.17 9.79 25.08
N ARG A 203 -12.30 8.62 25.70
CA ARG A 203 -13.54 7.84 25.79
C ARG A 203 -14.12 7.94 27.19
N PHE A 204 -15.40 8.31 27.30
CA PHE A 204 -16.07 8.44 28.59
C PHE A 204 -16.41 7.07 29.19
N GLY A 205 -15.65 6.65 30.20
CA GLY A 205 -15.84 5.36 30.88
C GLY A 205 -15.90 4.18 29.90
N SER A 206 -16.94 3.34 30.02
CA SER A 206 -17.22 2.23 29.11
C SER A 206 -18.16 2.59 27.96
N THR A 207 -18.63 3.84 27.87
CA THR A 207 -19.58 4.31 26.83
C THR A 207 -18.91 4.37 25.46
N ARG A 208 -19.68 4.55 24.38
CA ARG A 208 -19.13 4.78 23.02
C ARG A 208 -19.14 6.27 22.66
N ARG A 209 -18.92 7.13 23.66
CA ARG A 209 -18.88 8.58 23.53
C ARG A 209 -17.44 9.04 23.64
N PHE A 210 -17.03 9.85 22.67
CA PHE A 210 -15.65 10.26 22.47
C PHE A 210 -15.57 11.78 22.37
N ILE A 211 -14.44 12.36 22.77
CA ILE A 211 -14.05 13.73 22.46
C ILE A 211 -12.58 13.76 22.07
N SER A 212 -12.20 14.64 21.15
CA SER A 212 -10.80 14.75 20.74
C SER A 212 -9.92 15.34 21.86
N LEU A 213 -8.67 14.87 21.98
CA LEU A 213 -7.68 15.48 22.88
C LEU A 213 -7.45 16.95 22.51
N GLN A 214 -7.50 17.28 21.22
CA GLN A 214 -7.43 18.65 20.72
C GLN A 214 -8.50 19.54 21.36
N ASP A 215 -9.77 19.11 21.34
CA ASP A 215 -10.87 19.91 21.89
C ASP A 215 -10.77 20.01 23.42
N ILE A 216 -10.34 18.96 24.13
CA ILE A 216 -10.11 19.03 25.58
C ILE A 216 -9.04 20.07 25.91
N ILE A 217 -7.89 20.04 25.22
CA ILE A 217 -6.78 20.96 25.49
C ILE A 217 -7.19 22.40 25.15
N ALA A 218 -7.82 22.62 24.00
CA ALA A 218 -8.25 23.94 23.56
C ALA A 218 -9.20 24.63 24.56
N ASN A 219 -10.04 23.87 25.25
CA ASN A 219 -10.99 24.39 26.24
C ASN A 219 -10.43 24.41 27.68
N ASN A 220 -9.16 24.06 27.87
CA ASN A 220 -8.47 24.10 29.17
C ASN A 220 -7.11 24.85 29.09
N LEU A 221 -6.96 25.74 28.11
CA LEU A 221 -5.71 26.47 27.89
C LEU A 221 -5.39 27.47 29.02
N ASP A 222 -6.38 27.92 29.78
CA ASP A 222 -6.19 28.83 30.92
C ASP A 222 -5.25 28.25 31.98
N ASP A 223 -5.22 26.91 32.12
CA ASP A 223 -4.27 26.23 33.02
C ASP A 223 -2.81 26.42 32.57
N LEU A 224 -2.55 26.57 31.27
CA LEU A 224 -1.20 26.78 30.71
C LEU A 224 -0.78 28.24 30.67
N PHE A 225 -1.75 29.17 30.62
CA PHE A 225 -1.50 30.60 30.47
C PHE A 225 -2.19 31.42 31.57
N PRO A 226 -1.89 31.16 32.86
CA PRO A 226 -2.54 31.84 33.96
C PRO A 226 -2.28 33.36 33.89
N GLY A 227 -3.35 34.15 33.98
CA GLY A 227 -3.28 35.62 33.96
C GLY A 227 -3.09 36.24 32.57
N MET A 228 -3.09 35.45 31.50
CA MET A 228 -3.09 35.93 30.11
C MET A 228 -4.51 35.93 29.56
N GLU A 229 -4.79 36.83 28.62
CA GLU A 229 -6.01 36.80 27.83
C GLU A 229 -5.76 35.98 26.55
N ILE A 230 -6.53 34.91 26.37
CA ILE A 230 -6.51 34.11 25.14
C ILE A 230 -7.38 34.80 24.10
N LEU A 231 -6.76 35.28 23.03
CA LEU A 231 -7.46 35.97 21.95
C LEU A 231 -8.01 35.00 20.91
N GLU A 232 -7.17 34.06 20.47
CA GLU A 232 -7.48 33.13 19.38
C GLU A 232 -6.76 31.80 19.57
N VAL A 233 -7.38 30.72 19.09
CA VAL A 233 -6.82 29.37 19.09
C VAL A 233 -7.03 28.74 17.72
N LEU A 234 -5.93 28.40 17.04
CA LEU A 234 -5.95 27.74 15.74
C LEU A 234 -5.32 26.34 15.85
N PRO A 235 -6.09 25.26 15.68
CA PRO A 235 -5.51 23.94 15.48
C PRO A 235 -4.86 23.84 14.10
N PHE A 236 -3.66 23.27 14.04
CA PHE A 236 -2.92 23.05 12.81
C PHE A 236 -2.08 21.77 12.86
N ARG A 237 -1.75 21.21 11.69
CA ARG A 237 -0.94 20.01 11.52
C ARG A 237 0.01 20.20 10.34
N VAL A 238 1.25 19.78 10.48
CA VAL A 238 2.26 19.89 9.41
C VAL A 238 2.64 18.53 8.87
N THR A 239 2.87 18.44 7.57
CA THR A 239 3.47 17.27 6.93
C THR A 239 4.82 17.65 6.36
N ARG A 240 5.86 16.86 6.66
CA ARG A 240 7.24 17.06 6.24
C ARG A 240 7.64 16.04 5.18
N ASN A 241 8.57 16.43 4.32
CA ASN A 241 9.16 15.54 3.34
C ASN A 241 9.84 14.33 4.01
N ALA A 242 9.76 13.15 3.38
CA ALA A 242 10.36 11.92 3.91
C ALA A 242 11.67 11.51 3.21
N GLU A 243 12.08 12.19 2.14
CA GLU A 243 13.29 11.85 1.37
C GLU A 243 14.46 12.80 1.71
N THR A 244 15.61 12.22 2.07
CA THR A 244 16.87 12.89 2.43
C THR A 244 17.89 12.82 1.28
N GLU A 245 18.75 13.83 1.16
CA GLU A 245 19.59 14.14 -0.02
C GLU A 245 20.71 13.15 -0.36
N ARG A 246 21.03 12.17 0.50
CA ARG A 246 22.23 11.33 0.35
C ARG A 246 21.92 9.91 -0.10
N ASP A 247 21.77 9.68 -1.41
CA ASP A 247 22.20 8.41 -2.02
C ASP A 247 23.68 8.59 -2.40
N ASN A 248 24.58 8.67 -1.40
CA ASN A 248 26.01 8.59 -1.69
C ASN A 248 26.35 7.12 -1.97
N GLU A 249 26.73 6.84 -3.20
CA GLU A 249 27.21 5.52 -3.64
C GLU A 249 28.56 5.13 -3.00
N ASP A 250 29.20 6.06 -2.27
CA ASP A 250 30.57 5.94 -1.72
C ASP A 250 30.65 5.92 -0.17
N ALA A 251 29.81 5.15 0.54
CA ALA A 251 30.16 4.80 1.93
C ALA A 251 30.34 3.29 2.09
N GLU A 252 31.38 2.92 2.82
CA GLU A 252 31.74 1.53 3.11
C GLU A 252 30.73 0.83 4.04
N ASP A 253 29.80 1.55 4.69
CA ASP A 253 28.74 0.97 5.54
C ASP A 253 27.34 1.55 5.27
N LEU A 254 26.47 0.74 4.66
CA LEU A 254 25.07 1.05 4.36
C LEU A 254 24.22 1.25 5.63
N LEU A 255 24.55 0.57 6.74
CA LEU A 255 23.80 0.66 8.00
C LEU A 255 23.96 2.05 8.63
N GLU A 256 25.18 2.57 8.69
CA GLU A 256 25.47 3.89 9.24
C GLU A 256 24.80 5.01 8.44
N GLN A 257 24.82 4.91 7.11
CA GLN A 257 24.11 5.86 6.24
C GLN A 257 22.61 5.92 6.57
N ILE A 258 21.95 4.77 6.70
CA ILE A 258 20.51 4.72 6.98
C ILE A 258 20.20 5.31 8.36
N GLN A 259 21.04 5.05 9.37
CA GLN A 259 20.88 5.64 10.70
C GLN A 259 21.00 7.17 10.68
N GLN A 260 21.94 7.70 9.89
CA GLN A 260 22.11 9.15 9.73
C GLN A 260 20.92 9.77 8.97
N GLN A 261 20.46 9.14 7.88
CA GLN A 261 19.26 9.58 7.14
C GLN A 261 18.03 9.63 8.06
N LEU A 262 17.83 8.65 8.94
CA LEU A 262 16.71 8.65 9.90
C LEU A 262 16.75 9.85 10.86
N ARG A 263 17.94 10.34 11.21
CA ARG A 263 18.11 11.56 12.03
C ARG A 263 17.79 12.81 11.23
N GLU A 264 18.29 12.90 9.99
CA GLU A 264 18.08 14.05 9.10
C GLU A 264 16.62 14.20 8.66
N ARG A 265 15.90 13.08 8.42
CA ARG A 265 14.46 13.10 8.11
C ARG A 265 13.62 13.83 9.14
N ARG A 266 14.06 13.87 10.42
CA ARG A 266 13.35 14.63 11.46
C ARG A 266 13.32 16.12 11.15
N PHE A 267 14.28 16.67 10.42
CA PHE A 267 14.40 18.09 10.14
C PHE A 267 14.02 18.47 8.70
N ALA A 268 13.39 17.56 7.95
CA ALA A 268 13.01 17.80 6.57
C ALA A 268 11.99 18.96 6.41
N ARG A 269 12.03 19.64 5.26
CA ARG A 269 11.14 20.78 4.93
C ARG A 269 9.67 20.41 5.04
N VAL A 270 8.84 21.35 5.49
CA VAL A 270 7.37 21.23 5.51
C VAL A 270 6.85 21.34 4.08
N VAL A 271 5.90 20.48 3.71
CA VAL A 271 5.33 20.39 2.35
C VAL A 271 3.79 20.50 2.34
N ARG A 272 3.18 20.57 3.52
CA ARG A 272 1.75 20.77 3.72
C ARG A 272 1.50 21.35 5.11
N LEU A 273 0.68 22.38 5.19
CA LEU A 273 0.10 22.90 6.42
C LEU A 273 -1.42 22.74 6.35
N GLU A 274 -1.96 21.92 7.25
CA GLU A 274 -3.39 21.75 7.43
C GLU A 274 -3.85 22.61 8.61
N VAL A 275 -4.93 23.36 8.44
CA VAL A 275 -5.47 24.26 9.46
C VAL A 275 -6.96 24.08 9.65
N GLY A 276 -7.44 24.33 10.86
CA GLY A 276 -8.87 24.40 11.14
C GLY A 276 -9.56 25.55 10.39
N ALA A 277 -10.86 25.41 10.21
CA ALA A 277 -11.68 26.39 9.48
C ALA A 277 -11.62 27.80 10.06
N ARG A 278 -11.66 28.80 9.16
CA ARG A 278 -11.56 30.24 9.44
C ARG A 278 -10.29 30.57 10.24
N PRO A 279 -9.11 30.28 9.69
CA PRO A 279 -7.86 30.54 10.38
C PRO A 279 -7.65 32.04 10.60
N ASN A 280 -7.08 32.42 11.75
CA ASN A 280 -6.76 33.81 12.03
C ASN A 280 -5.55 34.27 11.21
N ASP A 281 -5.69 35.35 10.43
CA ASP A 281 -4.64 35.89 9.54
C ASP A 281 -3.30 36.16 10.24
N ARG A 282 -3.32 36.55 11.52
CA ARG A 282 -2.09 36.82 12.27
C ARG A 282 -1.36 35.53 12.63
N ILE A 283 -2.08 34.47 12.99
CA ILE A 283 -1.48 33.15 13.20
C ILE A 283 -0.98 32.60 11.86
N MET A 284 -1.75 32.77 10.78
CA MET A 284 -1.38 32.26 9.46
C MET A 284 -0.08 32.88 8.94
N ARG A 285 0.01 34.22 8.91
CA ARG A 285 1.25 34.91 8.50
C ARG A 285 2.46 34.41 9.31
N PHE A 286 2.27 34.25 10.61
CA PHE A 286 3.32 33.75 11.49
C PHE A 286 3.77 32.33 11.14
N LEU A 287 2.82 31.41 10.89
CA LEU A 287 3.13 30.04 10.49
C LEU A 287 3.75 29.97 9.08
N GLU A 288 3.27 30.78 8.13
CA GLU A 288 3.79 30.84 6.76
C GLU A 288 5.24 31.33 6.71
N GLU A 289 5.54 32.41 7.43
CA GLU A 289 6.89 32.97 7.52
C GLU A 289 7.87 32.00 8.19
N GLU A 290 7.51 31.47 9.37
CA GLU A 290 8.41 30.61 10.15
C GLU A 290 8.59 29.20 9.55
N LEU A 291 7.57 28.68 8.86
CA LEU A 291 7.64 27.38 8.19
C LEU A 291 8.09 27.49 6.72
N GLN A 292 8.27 28.71 6.20
CA GLN A 292 8.65 28.99 4.80
C GLN A 292 7.68 28.36 3.78
N LEU A 293 6.38 28.62 3.99
CA LEU A 293 5.28 28.08 3.21
C LEU A 293 4.60 29.20 2.40
N GLY A 294 4.10 28.84 1.22
CA GLY A 294 3.26 29.72 0.41
C GLY A 294 1.78 29.32 0.47
N GLU A 295 0.91 30.09 -0.20
CA GLU A 295 -0.54 29.81 -0.26
C GLU A 295 -0.84 28.39 -0.79
N ASP A 296 -0.02 27.88 -1.71
CA ASP A 296 -0.16 26.55 -2.30
C ASP A 296 0.14 25.39 -1.32
N ASP A 297 0.73 25.69 -0.17
CA ASP A 297 1.01 24.73 0.91
C ASP A 297 -0.12 24.65 1.95
N LEU A 298 -1.09 25.55 1.90
CA LEU A 298 -2.15 25.68 2.88
C LEU A 298 -3.38 24.85 2.50
N TYR A 299 -3.88 24.05 3.45
CA TYR A 299 -5.07 23.22 3.28
C TYR A 299 -6.02 23.45 4.47
N GLU A 300 -7.03 24.28 4.25
CA GLU A 300 -8.07 24.53 5.25
C GLU A 300 -9.07 23.37 5.27
N THR A 301 -9.48 22.96 6.47
CA THR A 301 -10.53 21.95 6.66
C THR A 301 -11.46 22.33 7.81
N ASP A 302 -12.76 22.13 7.59
CA ASP A 302 -13.81 22.18 8.62
C ASP A 302 -14.07 20.81 9.28
N GLY A 303 -13.25 19.81 8.94
CA GLY A 303 -13.27 18.44 9.46
C GLY A 303 -12.19 18.16 10.51
N THR A 304 -11.81 16.88 10.63
CA THR A 304 -10.66 16.48 11.44
C THR A 304 -9.36 16.79 10.70
N LEU A 305 -8.35 17.34 11.42
CA LEU A 305 -6.99 17.50 10.88
C LEU A 305 -6.23 16.18 10.82
N ASP A 306 -6.69 15.20 11.60
CA ASP A 306 -6.01 13.92 11.77
C ASP A 306 -7.02 12.78 11.60
N TRP A 307 -7.10 12.28 10.37
CA TRP A 307 -7.89 11.10 10.04
C TRP A 307 -7.41 9.84 10.77
N GLY A 308 -6.18 9.83 11.30
CA GLY A 308 -5.71 8.73 12.14
C GLY A 308 -6.51 8.59 13.44
N ALA A 309 -7.08 9.69 13.96
CA ALA A 309 -7.88 9.67 15.19
C ALA A 309 -9.18 8.85 15.05
N VAL A 310 -9.76 8.79 13.85
CA VAL A 310 -11.01 8.03 13.65
C VAL A 310 -10.81 6.52 13.65
N ASN A 311 -9.55 6.03 13.65
CA ASN A 311 -9.28 4.61 13.85
C ASN A 311 -9.84 4.10 15.18
N GLU A 312 -9.76 4.89 16.26
CA GLU A 312 -10.30 4.48 17.57
C GLU A 312 -11.81 4.21 17.54
N ILE A 313 -12.55 4.92 16.69
CA ILE A 313 -13.97 4.67 16.43
C ILE A 313 -14.13 3.43 15.54
N ALA A 314 -13.37 3.36 14.44
CA ALA A 314 -13.40 2.21 13.53
C ALA A 314 -12.89 0.90 14.17
N ASP A 315 -12.19 0.97 15.31
CA ASP A 315 -11.65 -0.15 16.09
C ASP A 315 -12.63 -0.65 17.16
N LEU A 316 -13.80 -0.03 17.30
CA LEU A 316 -14.86 -0.50 18.20
C LEU A 316 -15.30 -1.94 17.87
N ASP A 317 -15.39 -2.80 18.88
CA ASP A 317 -15.85 -4.18 18.72
C ASP A 317 -17.39 -4.24 18.69
N VAL A 318 -17.96 -3.93 17.53
CA VAL A 318 -19.40 -4.00 17.25
C VAL A 318 -19.61 -4.86 16.00
N PRO A 319 -19.80 -6.18 16.16
CA PRO A 319 -19.83 -7.14 15.06
C PRO A 319 -20.84 -6.80 13.96
N GLU A 320 -22.00 -6.22 14.31
CA GLU A 320 -23.08 -5.86 13.39
C GLU A 320 -22.69 -4.73 12.42
N MET A 321 -21.67 -3.94 12.78
CA MET A 321 -21.18 -2.81 11.98
C MET A 321 -19.85 -3.08 11.28
N ARG A 322 -19.42 -4.34 11.27
CA ARG A 322 -18.17 -4.82 10.66
C ARG A 322 -18.46 -5.87 9.62
N TRP A 323 -17.47 -6.15 8.77
CA TRP A 323 -17.58 -7.39 7.99
C TRP A 323 -17.51 -8.60 8.92
N PRO A 324 -18.25 -9.68 8.63
CA PRO A 324 -18.11 -10.94 9.34
C PRO A 324 -16.65 -11.38 9.34
N LYS A 325 -16.13 -11.74 10.51
CA LYS A 325 -14.73 -12.16 10.66
C LYS A 325 -14.45 -13.33 9.71
N TRP A 326 -13.46 -13.15 8.84
CA TRP A 326 -13.00 -14.21 7.95
C TRP A 326 -11.96 -15.06 8.69
N THR A 327 -12.16 -16.38 8.67
CA THR A 327 -11.18 -17.35 9.17
C THR A 327 -10.62 -18.09 7.97
N PRO A 328 -9.33 -17.88 7.63
CA PRO A 328 -8.72 -18.54 6.48
C PRO A 328 -8.79 -20.06 6.59
N VAL A 329 -9.04 -20.75 5.47
CA VAL A 329 -9.05 -22.22 5.43
C VAL A 329 -7.63 -22.76 5.35
N ALA A 330 -7.31 -23.85 6.04
CA ALA A 330 -6.03 -24.53 5.84
C ALA A 330 -5.99 -25.09 4.41
N PRO A 331 -4.89 -24.90 3.64
CA PRO A 331 -4.76 -25.56 2.34
C PRO A 331 -4.86 -27.08 2.49
N PHE A 332 -5.41 -27.74 1.46
CA PHE A 332 -5.59 -29.18 1.47
C PHE A 332 -4.28 -29.93 1.71
N GLY A 333 -4.31 -30.94 2.59
CA GLY A 333 -3.15 -31.71 3.03
C GLY A 333 -2.36 -31.07 4.17
N LEU A 334 -2.54 -29.77 4.43
CA LEU A 334 -1.85 -29.00 5.46
C LEU A 334 -2.74 -28.70 6.68
N GLU A 335 -3.84 -29.43 6.87
CA GLU A 335 -4.75 -29.21 7.99
C GLU A 335 -4.22 -29.70 9.35
N ASP A 336 -3.41 -30.77 9.36
CA ASP A 336 -2.78 -31.32 10.57
C ASP A 336 -1.37 -30.75 10.68
N ASP A 337 -1.01 -30.16 11.82
CA ASP A 337 0.32 -29.61 12.12
C ASP A 337 1.47 -30.64 11.98
N ASN A 338 1.15 -31.94 11.98
CA ASN A 338 2.13 -33.03 11.80
C ASN A 338 2.32 -33.50 10.35
N SER A 339 1.51 -33.04 9.39
CA SER A 339 1.73 -33.33 7.95
C SER A 339 3.17 -33.04 7.50
N ASP A 340 3.76 -33.96 6.75
CA ASP A 340 5.06 -33.74 6.09
C ASP A 340 4.87 -32.86 4.85
N ILE A 341 5.02 -31.55 5.04
CA ILE A 341 4.89 -30.55 3.96
C ILE A 341 5.86 -30.82 2.80
N PHE A 342 7.05 -31.37 3.05
CA PHE A 342 8.01 -31.70 2.00
C PHE A 342 7.58 -32.94 1.21
N ALA A 343 6.85 -33.87 1.83
CA ALA A 343 6.23 -34.99 1.11
C ALA A 343 5.14 -34.49 0.16
N LEU A 344 4.26 -33.61 0.63
CA LEU A 344 3.19 -33.03 -0.19
C LEU A 344 3.74 -32.25 -1.39
N ILE A 345 4.78 -31.44 -1.18
CA ILE A 345 5.43 -30.70 -2.29
C ILE A 345 6.07 -31.66 -3.31
N ARG A 346 6.53 -32.85 -2.90
CA ARG A 346 7.06 -33.86 -3.84
C ARG A 346 5.97 -34.52 -4.67
N GLU A 347 4.77 -34.68 -4.12
CA GLU A 347 3.62 -35.23 -4.85
C GLU A 347 3.15 -34.24 -5.93
N GLY A 348 3.33 -32.94 -5.70
CA GLY A 348 3.26 -31.92 -6.72
C GLY A 348 3.21 -30.53 -6.13
N ASP A 349 3.28 -29.53 -7.01
CA ASP A 349 3.21 -28.13 -6.60
C ASP A 349 1.96 -27.82 -5.77
N ILE A 350 2.10 -26.86 -4.86
CA ILE A 350 1.01 -26.31 -4.05
C ILE A 350 0.93 -24.81 -4.30
N VAL A 351 -0.22 -24.33 -4.77
CA VAL A 351 -0.51 -22.89 -4.89
C VAL A 351 -1.47 -22.48 -3.79
N VAL A 352 -1.07 -21.46 -3.02
CA VAL A 352 -1.85 -20.89 -1.93
C VAL A 352 -2.31 -19.47 -2.27
N HIS A 353 -3.48 -19.07 -1.78
CA HIS A 353 -4.11 -17.77 -2.03
C HIS A 353 -4.56 -17.14 -0.71
N HIS A 354 -3.74 -16.26 -0.16
CA HIS A 354 -4.03 -15.49 1.05
C HIS A 354 -4.90 -14.28 0.71
N PRO A 355 -5.77 -13.79 1.61
CA PRO A 355 -6.06 -14.28 2.96
C PRO A 355 -7.11 -15.41 2.97
N TYR A 356 -7.53 -15.94 1.82
CA TYR A 356 -8.59 -16.95 1.74
C TYR A 356 -8.12 -18.27 2.34
N GLU A 357 -6.88 -18.65 2.07
CA GLU A 357 -6.17 -19.73 2.75
C GLU A 357 -5.25 -19.22 3.86
N SER A 358 -4.93 -20.11 4.79
CA SER A 358 -4.11 -19.81 5.95
C SER A 358 -2.63 -19.65 5.57
N PHE A 359 -2.07 -18.48 5.84
CA PHE A 359 -0.64 -18.22 5.76
C PHE A 359 0.15 -19.05 6.78
N ASP A 360 -0.40 -19.14 7.99
CA ASP A 360 0.17 -19.85 9.15
C ASP A 360 0.36 -21.35 8.80
N HIS A 361 -0.66 -22.03 8.27
CA HIS A 361 -0.56 -23.45 7.88
C HIS A 361 0.22 -23.71 6.58
N SER A 362 0.67 -22.67 5.86
CA SER A 362 1.35 -22.81 4.56
C SER A 362 2.79 -22.30 4.58
N VAL A 363 2.97 -21.01 4.36
CA VAL A 363 4.27 -20.38 4.16
C VAL A 363 5.06 -20.29 5.46
N GLU A 364 4.39 -19.95 6.56
CA GLU A 364 5.01 -19.94 7.89
C GLU A 364 5.45 -21.35 8.28
N ARG A 365 4.52 -22.31 8.19
CA ARG A 365 4.79 -23.74 8.41
C ARG A 365 5.92 -24.31 7.55
N PHE A 366 6.05 -23.90 6.29
CA PHE A 366 7.15 -24.34 5.43
C PHE A 366 8.52 -23.98 6.02
N ILE A 367 8.67 -22.76 6.55
CA ILE A 367 9.92 -22.31 7.17
C ILE A 367 10.10 -22.95 8.56
N GLU A 368 9.04 -23.10 9.34
CA GLU A 368 9.09 -23.76 10.64
C GLU A 368 9.49 -25.24 10.53
N ALA A 369 8.88 -25.97 9.61
CA ALA A 369 9.23 -27.36 9.32
C ALA A 369 10.69 -27.48 8.84
N ALA A 370 11.15 -26.55 8.00
CA ALA A 370 12.54 -26.50 7.56
C ALA A 370 13.52 -26.27 8.71
N ALA A 371 13.18 -25.40 9.65
CA ALA A 371 14.00 -25.12 10.82
C ALA A 371 14.08 -26.33 11.77
N ALA A 372 12.99 -27.08 11.92
CA ALA A 372 12.91 -28.22 12.83
C ALA A 372 13.49 -29.53 12.25
N ASP A 373 13.42 -29.75 10.94
CA ASP A 373 13.81 -31.03 10.33
C ASP A 373 15.34 -31.25 10.36
N PRO A 374 15.85 -32.32 10.99
CA PRO A 374 17.28 -32.62 11.03
C PRO A 374 17.89 -32.97 9.65
N LYS A 375 17.07 -33.30 8.65
CA LYS A 375 17.52 -33.57 7.28
C LYS A 375 17.74 -32.29 6.47
N VAL A 376 17.28 -31.13 6.95
CA VAL A 376 17.50 -29.85 6.26
C VAL A 376 18.93 -29.39 6.50
N LEU A 377 19.63 -29.12 5.40
CA LEU A 377 21.03 -28.69 5.38
C LEU A 377 21.15 -27.18 5.31
N ALA A 378 20.28 -26.51 4.55
CA ALA A 378 20.32 -25.07 4.37
C ALA A 378 18.95 -24.43 4.18
N ILE A 379 18.82 -23.17 4.61
CA ILE A 379 17.65 -22.31 4.40
C ILE A 379 18.13 -20.97 3.86
N LYS A 380 17.59 -20.53 2.72
CA LYS A 380 17.83 -19.20 2.16
C LYS A 380 16.51 -18.44 2.07
N GLN A 381 16.44 -17.19 2.55
CA GLN A 381 15.19 -16.42 2.53
C GLN A 381 15.43 -14.93 2.25
N ALA A 382 14.56 -14.31 1.44
CA ALA A 382 14.53 -12.86 1.23
C ALA A 382 13.49 -12.18 2.15
N LEU A 383 13.96 -11.31 3.05
CA LEU A 383 13.15 -10.55 4.01
C LEU A 383 13.11 -9.07 3.62
N TYR A 384 12.02 -8.66 2.96
CA TYR A 384 11.80 -7.26 2.54
C TYR A 384 11.23 -6.38 3.66
N ARG A 385 10.34 -6.92 4.50
CA ARG A 385 9.69 -6.25 5.64
C ARG A 385 9.37 -7.28 6.71
N THR A 386 10.07 -7.22 7.84
CA THR A 386 9.75 -8.06 9.01
C THR A 386 8.82 -7.24 9.91
N SER A 387 7.74 -7.82 10.45
CA SER A 387 6.90 -7.15 11.47
C SER A 387 7.62 -7.11 12.84
N GLY A 388 7.09 -6.34 13.80
CA GLY A 388 7.56 -6.33 15.20
C GLY A 388 7.58 -7.70 15.87
N ASP A 389 6.75 -8.63 15.37
CA ASP A 389 6.58 -9.99 15.88
C ASP A 389 6.73 -10.99 14.73
N SER A 390 7.77 -10.87 13.90
CA SER A 390 7.93 -11.77 12.74
C SER A 390 8.15 -13.22 13.22
N PRO A 391 7.26 -14.17 12.87
CA PRO A 391 7.39 -15.57 13.30
C PRO A 391 8.57 -16.29 12.63
N PHE A 392 9.05 -15.75 11.51
CA PHE A 392 10.18 -16.29 10.76
C PHE A 392 11.52 -16.12 11.48
N ILE A 393 11.72 -15.00 12.19
CA ILE A 393 13.02 -14.71 12.81
C ILE A 393 13.40 -15.76 13.87
N PRO A 394 12.53 -16.12 14.84
CA PRO A 394 12.82 -17.20 15.78
C PRO A 394 13.13 -18.54 15.09
N SER A 395 12.41 -18.88 14.02
CA SER A 395 12.62 -20.13 13.29
C SER A 395 13.98 -20.17 12.57
N LEU A 396 14.39 -19.07 11.94
CA LEU A 396 15.70 -18.96 11.30
C LEU A 396 16.86 -18.98 12.31
N ILE A 397 16.69 -18.35 13.48
CA ILE A 397 17.65 -18.41 14.59
C ILE A 397 17.81 -19.86 15.05
N ARG A 398 16.72 -20.57 15.36
CA ARG A 398 16.77 -21.98 15.78
C ARG A 398 17.42 -22.88 14.73
N ALA A 399 17.17 -22.62 13.45
CA ALA A 399 17.80 -23.35 12.36
C ALA A 399 19.33 -23.19 12.37
N ALA A 400 19.83 -21.95 12.52
CA ALA A 400 21.25 -21.66 12.59
C ALA A 400 21.90 -22.27 13.84
N GLU A 401 21.27 -22.13 15.01
CA GLU A 401 21.72 -22.74 16.27
C GLU A 401 21.80 -24.27 16.19
N SER A 402 20.93 -24.90 15.38
CA SER A 402 20.96 -26.34 15.11
C SER A 402 22.03 -26.78 14.10
N GLY A 403 22.87 -25.86 13.61
CA GLY A 403 23.98 -26.13 12.69
C GLY A 403 23.60 -26.11 11.20
N LYS A 404 22.39 -25.68 10.84
CA LYS A 404 21.98 -25.53 9.44
C LYS A 404 22.61 -24.28 8.83
N GLN A 405 22.92 -24.31 7.54
CA GLN A 405 23.38 -23.10 6.84
C GLN A 405 22.19 -22.18 6.56
N VAL A 406 22.09 -21.06 7.29
CA VAL A 406 21.01 -20.10 7.10
C VAL A 406 21.56 -18.84 6.45
N ALA A 407 20.98 -18.42 5.32
CA ALA A 407 21.30 -17.17 4.64
C ALA A 407 20.06 -16.31 4.45
N VAL A 408 20.13 -15.05 4.88
CA VAL A 408 18.98 -14.14 4.86
C VAL A 408 19.36 -12.85 4.17
N LEU A 409 18.55 -12.46 3.19
CA LEU A 409 18.66 -11.13 2.60
C LEU A 409 17.73 -10.17 3.32
N VAL A 410 18.29 -9.10 3.89
CA VAL A 410 17.51 -8.09 4.60
C VAL A 410 17.55 -6.78 3.82
N GLU A 411 16.37 -6.30 3.39
CA GLU A 411 16.26 -4.98 2.78
C GLU A 411 16.20 -3.89 3.86
N LEU A 412 17.33 -3.21 4.07
CA LEU A 412 17.42 -2.14 5.07
C LEU A 412 16.74 -0.84 4.62
N ARG A 413 16.59 -0.60 3.30
CA ARG A 413 15.95 0.61 2.76
C ARG A 413 14.42 0.49 2.69
N ALA A 414 13.83 -0.49 3.37
CA ALA A 414 12.39 -0.62 3.49
C ALA A 414 11.81 0.53 4.31
N ARG A 415 11.04 1.40 3.63
CA ARG A 415 10.54 2.66 4.20
C ARG A 415 9.67 2.45 5.44
N PHE A 416 9.95 3.21 6.49
CA PHE A 416 9.31 3.22 7.82
C PHE A 416 9.60 2.00 8.71
N ASP A 417 10.31 1.00 8.19
CA ASP A 417 10.70 -0.22 8.92
C ASP A 417 12.21 -0.29 9.17
N GLU A 418 12.98 0.75 8.79
CA GLU A 418 14.45 0.71 8.75
C GLU A 418 15.05 0.37 10.12
N ALA A 419 14.64 1.08 11.18
CA ALA A 419 15.17 0.86 12.54
C ALA A 419 14.92 -0.57 13.04
N ARG A 420 13.79 -1.16 12.65
CA ARG A 420 13.42 -2.53 13.04
C ARG A 420 14.20 -3.57 12.24
N ASN A 421 14.36 -3.38 10.94
CA ASN A 421 15.15 -4.28 10.10
C ASN A 421 16.62 -4.32 10.56
N ILE A 422 17.18 -3.18 11.02
CA ILE A 422 18.53 -3.12 11.63
C ILE A 422 18.61 -3.98 12.90
N LEU A 423 17.61 -3.89 13.80
CA LEU A 423 17.58 -4.69 15.02
C LEU A 423 17.53 -6.19 14.72
N TRP A 424 16.72 -6.59 13.75
CA TRP A 424 16.58 -8.00 13.37
C TRP A 424 17.81 -8.55 12.66
N ALA A 425 18.44 -7.76 11.79
CA ALA A 425 19.70 -8.14 11.15
C ALA A 425 20.76 -8.52 12.19
N ARG A 426 20.95 -7.68 13.22
CA ARG A 426 21.88 -7.97 14.33
C ARG A 426 21.55 -9.25 15.06
N LYS A 427 20.26 -9.46 15.42
CA LYS A 427 19.84 -10.70 16.10
C LYS A 427 20.08 -11.96 15.27
N LEU A 428 19.94 -11.88 13.95
CA LEU A 428 20.23 -13.00 13.05
C LEU A 428 21.75 -13.24 12.97
N GLU A 429 22.55 -12.19 12.80
CA GLU A 429 24.02 -12.28 12.78
C GLU A 429 24.57 -12.89 14.08
N ASP A 430 24.08 -12.44 15.24
CA ASP A 430 24.47 -12.96 16.57
C ASP A 430 24.18 -14.47 16.71
N ALA A 431 23.18 -14.99 16.00
CA ALA A 431 22.81 -16.41 15.98
C ALA A 431 23.58 -17.24 14.92
N GLY A 432 24.51 -16.63 14.18
CA GLY A 432 25.30 -17.31 13.15
C GLY A 432 24.63 -17.40 11.77
N VAL A 433 23.55 -16.64 11.54
CA VAL A 433 22.92 -16.53 10.22
C VAL A 433 23.79 -15.65 9.31
N HIS A 434 24.00 -16.07 8.07
CA HIS A 434 24.64 -15.23 7.06
C HIS A 434 23.67 -14.16 6.56
N VAL A 435 23.76 -12.95 7.11
CA VAL A 435 22.93 -11.82 6.71
C VAL A 435 23.61 -11.06 5.57
N ALA A 436 22.89 -10.87 4.46
CA ALA A 436 23.33 -10.08 3.32
C ALA A 436 22.40 -8.88 3.11
N TYR A 437 22.99 -7.71 2.85
CA TYR A 437 22.28 -6.44 2.71
C TYR A 437 22.02 -6.11 1.24
N GLY A 438 21.19 -6.91 0.58
CA GLY A 438 20.82 -6.74 -0.83
C GLY A 438 22.02 -6.76 -1.79
N VAL A 439 21.76 -6.35 -3.05
CA VAL A 439 22.80 -6.19 -4.08
C VAL A 439 23.15 -4.70 -4.18
N VAL A 440 24.44 -4.37 -4.23
CA VAL A 440 24.88 -2.98 -4.43
C VAL A 440 24.23 -2.39 -5.68
N GLY A 441 23.55 -1.25 -5.54
CA GLY A 441 22.83 -0.57 -6.61
C GLY A 441 21.38 -1.03 -6.85
N TYR A 442 20.91 -2.11 -6.22
CA TYR A 442 19.55 -2.64 -6.41
C TYR A 442 18.81 -2.90 -5.10
N LYS A 443 17.51 -2.59 -5.08
CA LYS A 443 16.64 -2.95 -3.94
C LYS A 443 16.10 -4.36 -4.12
N THR A 444 16.20 -5.19 -3.08
CA THR A 444 15.69 -6.56 -3.13
C THR A 444 14.21 -6.55 -2.81
N HIS A 445 13.34 -6.92 -3.76
CA HIS A 445 11.88 -6.91 -3.56
C HIS A 445 11.22 -8.25 -3.92
N THR A 446 12.00 -9.26 -4.29
CA THR A 446 11.53 -10.64 -4.44
C THR A 446 11.11 -11.26 -3.10
N LYS A 447 10.12 -12.16 -3.12
CA LYS A 447 9.63 -12.88 -1.93
C LYS A 447 9.77 -14.36 -2.12
N VAL A 448 10.99 -14.81 -1.87
CA VAL A 448 11.41 -16.18 -2.16
C VAL A 448 12.09 -16.79 -0.95
N ALA A 449 11.89 -18.10 -0.79
CA ALA A 449 12.59 -18.93 0.17
C ALA A 449 13.00 -20.23 -0.50
N LEU A 450 14.15 -20.76 -0.09
CA LEU A 450 14.71 -22.00 -0.60
C LEU A 450 15.19 -22.84 0.58
N VAL A 451 14.78 -24.11 0.60
CA VAL A 451 15.17 -25.10 1.61
C VAL A 451 15.88 -26.24 0.90
N VAL A 452 17.08 -26.56 1.35
CA VAL A 452 17.91 -27.64 0.81
C VAL A 452 17.91 -28.78 1.82
N ARG A 453 17.39 -29.95 1.43
CA ARG A 453 17.15 -31.09 2.30
C ARG A 453 17.84 -32.36 1.78
N GLN A 454 18.41 -33.14 2.69
CA GLN A 454 18.95 -34.47 2.42
C GLN A 454 17.82 -35.49 2.32
N GLU A 455 17.63 -36.07 1.14
CA GLU A 455 16.68 -37.15 0.86
C GLU A 455 17.40 -38.48 0.61
N GLN A 456 16.65 -39.58 0.52
CA GLN A 456 17.21 -40.92 0.29
C GLN A 456 18.06 -41.02 -1.00
N GLY A 457 17.76 -40.22 -2.02
CA GLY A 457 18.46 -40.20 -3.31
C GLY A 457 19.47 -39.07 -3.50
N GLY A 458 19.79 -38.30 -2.45
CA GLY A 458 20.68 -37.15 -2.52
C GLY A 458 20.04 -35.86 -2.03
N ILE A 459 20.59 -34.72 -2.42
CA ILE A 459 20.07 -33.41 -2.01
C ILE A 459 18.90 -33.02 -2.92
N ARG A 460 17.82 -32.52 -2.31
CA ARG A 460 16.69 -31.92 -3.01
C ARG A 460 16.42 -30.52 -2.47
N SER A 461 16.04 -29.64 -3.39
CA SER A 461 15.65 -28.27 -3.07
C SER A 461 14.14 -28.12 -3.11
N TYR A 462 13.62 -27.30 -2.21
CA TYR A 462 12.23 -26.91 -2.09
C TYR A 462 12.16 -25.38 -2.08
N ALA A 463 11.23 -24.80 -2.81
CA ALA A 463 11.12 -23.36 -2.95
C ALA A 463 9.72 -22.86 -2.57
N HIS A 464 9.68 -21.66 -1.99
CA HIS A 464 8.51 -20.81 -1.96
C HIS A 464 8.76 -19.57 -2.82
N ILE A 465 7.80 -19.20 -3.67
CA ILE A 465 7.81 -17.99 -4.49
C ILE A 465 6.47 -17.30 -4.34
N GLY A 466 6.45 -16.09 -3.76
CA GLY A 466 5.23 -15.36 -3.46
C GLY A 466 5.12 -13.99 -4.15
N THR A 467 3.89 -13.53 -4.31
CA THR A 467 3.59 -12.14 -4.70
C THR A 467 3.72 -11.17 -3.51
N GLY A 468 3.56 -11.70 -2.29
CA GLY A 468 3.46 -10.98 -1.02
C GLY A 468 4.63 -11.18 -0.06
N ASN A 469 4.76 -10.30 0.93
CA ASN A 469 5.81 -10.35 1.95
C ASN A 469 5.57 -11.42 3.03
N TYR A 470 6.64 -11.85 3.68
CA TYR A 470 6.62 -12.74 4.85
C TYR A 470 6.15 -12.02 6.13
N ASN A 471 4.88 -11.63 6.18
CA ASN A 471 4.28 -10.93 7.32
C ASN A 471 2.84 -11.42 7.56
N SER A 472 2.65 -12.15 8.66
CA SER A 472 1.38 -12.78 9.05
C SER A 472 0.25 -11.76 9.30
N LYS A 473 0.56 -10.55 9.77
CA LYS A 473 -0.44 -9.48 9.97
C LYS A 473 -0.97 -8.98 8.63
N THR A 474 -0.08 -8.70 7.67
CA THR A 474 -0.50 -8.25 6.33
C THR A 474 -1.12 -9.38 5.52
N ALA A 475 -0.71 -10.63 5.69
CA ALA A 475 -1.28 -11.78 4.98
C ALA A 475 -2.78 -12.01 5.28
N ARG A 476 -3.35 -11.36 6.31
CA ARG A 476 -4.78 -11.37 6.63
C ARG A 476 -5.57 -10.20 6.01
N LEU A 477 -4.85 -9.20 5.48
CA LEU A 477 -5.41 -7.97 4.90
C LEU A 477 -5.09 -7.82 3.41
N TYR A 478 -3.99 -8.40 2.95
CA TYR A 478 -3.48 -8.33 1.59
C TYR A 478 -3.83 -9.62 0.88
N GLU A 479 -4.31 -9.51 -0.35
CA GLU A 479 -4.53 -10.64 -1.24
C GLU A 479 -3.23 -11.00 -1.96
N ASP A 480 -2.74 -12.21 -1.75
CA ASP A 480 -1.45 -12.67 -2.25
C ASP A 480 -1.49 -14.14 -2.66
N ILE A 481 -0.64 -14.51 -3.61
CA ILE A 481 -0.51 -15.88 -4.11
C ILE A 481 0.92 -16.37 -3.91
N GLY A 482 1.07 -17.62 -3.47
CA GLY A 482 2.34 -18.29 -3.27
C GLY A 482 2.40 -19.65 -3.96
N LEU A 483 3.56 -19.99 -4.50
CA LEU A 483 3.89 -21.31 -5.04
C LEU A 483 4.88 -22.00 -4.10
N LEU A 484 4.56 -23.21 -3.67
CA LEU A 484 5.49 -24.16 -3.07
C LEU A 484 5.79 -25.26 -4.09
N THR A 485 7.08 -25.49 -4.38
CA THR A 485 7.51 -26.42 -5.44
C THR A 485 8.84 -27.09 -5.11
N CYS A 486 9.08 -28.26 -5.69
CA CYS A 486 10.42 -28.87 -5.78
C CYS A 486 10.82 -29.15 -7.25
N ASP A 487 10.25 -28.41 -8.20
CA ASP A 487 10.67 -28.46 -9.61
C ASP A 487 12.17 -28.11 -9.72
N ALA A 488 12.92 -28.98 -10.40
CA ALA A 488 14.37 -28.88 -10.43
C ALA A 488 14.84 -27.61 -11.15
N ALA A 489 14.18 -27.20 -12.24
CA ALA A 489 14.55 -26.00 -12.99
C ALA A 489 14.22 -24.72 -12.21
N ILE A 490 13.05 -24.65 -11.57
CA ILE A 490 12.69 -23.50 -10.71
C ILE A 490 13.65 -23.39 -9.52
N THR A 491 13.97 -24.52 -8.87
CA THR A 491 14.85 -24.50 -7.70
C THR A 491 16.31 -24.21 -8.06
N GLU A 492 16.79 -24.67 -9.22
CA GLU A 492 18.12 -24.33 -9.76
C GLU A 492 18.22 -22.84 -10.09
N ASP A 493 17.23 -22.28 -10.79
CA ASP A 493 17.16 -20.84 -11.06
C ASP A 493 17.15 -20.03 -9.75
N LEU A 494 16.42 -20.48 -8.74
CA LEU A 494 16.35 -19.80 -7.45
C LEU A 494 17.67 -19.88 -6.68
N ILE A 495 18.41 -20.99 -6.76
CA ILE A 495 19.79 -21.09 -6.26
C ILE A 495 20.66 -20.04 -6.96
N GLY A 496 20.57 -19.94 -8.28
CA GLY A 496 21.26 -18.94 -9.09
C GLY A 496 20.94 -17.52 -8.64
N LEU A 497 19.66 -17.22 -8.38
CA LEU A 497 19.19 -15.94 -7.88
C LEU A 497 19.75 -15.61 -6.49
N PHE A 498 19.73 -16.55 -5.55
CA PHE A 498 20.35 -16.33 -4.23
C PHE A 498 21.86 -16.09 -4.34
N ASN A 499 22.55 -16.80 -5.23
CA ASN A 499 23.99 -16.60 -5.46
C ASN A 499 24.27 -15.25 -6.16
N TYR A 500 23.37 -14.80 -7.03
CA TYR A 500 23.40 -13.45 -7.60
C TYR A 500 23.19 -12.37 -6.52
N MET A 501 22.31 -12.61 -5.55
CA MET A 501 22.03 -11.61 -4.53
C MET A 501 23.05 -11.58 -3.37
N THR A 502 23.68 -12.72 -3.07
CA THR A 502 24.63 -12.84 -1.93
C THR A 502 26.10 -12.83 -2.37
N GLY A 503 26.39 -13.11 -3.64
CA GLY A 503 27.74 -13.17 -4.19
C GLY A 503 27.92 -12.24 -5.39
N ARG A 504 29.16 -12.13 -5.89
CA ARG A 504 29.48 -11.39 -7.12
C ARG A 504 29.22 -12.22 -8.38
N SER A 505 28.10 -12.94 -8.44
CA SER A 505 27.73 -13.74 -9.61
C SER A 505 27.22 -12.84 -10.74
N ARG A 506 27.58 -13.16 -11.99
CA ARG A 506 27.08 -12.49 -13.21
C ARG A 506 26.03 -13.34 -13.92
N GLN A 507 25.16 -14.01 -13.17
CA GLN A 507 24.09 -14.84 -13.75
C GLN A 507 23.20 -13.97 -14.64
N THR A 508 23.19 -14.25 -15.95
CA THR A 508 22.40 -13.51 -16.95
C THR A 508 21.22 -14.29 -17.48
N GLU A 509 21.16 -15.60 -17.22
CA GLU A 509 20.15 -16.50 -17.79
C GLU A 509 19.52 -17.36 -16.69
N TYR A 510 18.22 -17.57 -16.84
CA TYR A 510 17.37 -18.38 -15.98
C TYR A 510 16.50 -19.26 -16.91
N GLN A 511 16.30 -20.53 -16.54
CA GLN A 511 15.60 -21.51 -17.38
C GLN A 511 14.09 -21.27 -17.42
N LYS A 512 13.47 -21.06 -16.25
CA LYS A 512 12.02 -20.88 -16.06
C LYS A 512 11.68 -19.54 -15.38
N LEU A 513 12.49 -19.10 -14.41
CA LEU A 513 12.19 -17.88 -13.65
C LEU A 513 12.39 -16.62 -14.49
N LEU A 514 11.48 -15.67 -14.34
CA LEU A 514 11.66 -14.31 -14.84
C LEU A 514 12.25 -13.46 -13.72
N VAL A 515 13.48 -12.99 -13.90
CA VAL A 515 14.21 -12.21 -12.88
C VAL A 515 14.48 -10.80 -13.38
N ALA A 516 14.12 -9.80 -12.58
CA ALA A 516 14.52 -8.41 -12.79
C ALA A 516 15.84 -8.12 -12.04
N PRO A 517 16.70 -7.22 -12.54
CA PRO A 517 16.58 -6.48 -13.81
C PRO A 517 17.08 -7.26 -15.03
N VAL A 518 17.42 -8.55 -14.87
CA VAL A 518 18.17 -9.35 -15.85
C VAL A 518 17.39 -9.62 -17.15
N ALA A 519 16.26 -10.31 -17.06
CA ALA A 519 15.51 -10.77 -18.23
C ALA A 519 14.02 -10.45 -18.18
N MET A 520 13.46 -10.19 -17.00
CA MET A 520 12.01 -10.05 -16.80
C MET A 520 11.34 -9.07 -17.76
N LYS A 521 11.88 -7.85 -17.87
CA LYS A 521 11.32 -6.81 -18.76
C LYS A 521 11.29 -7.25 -20.21
N ARG A 522 12.43 -7.74 -20.70
CA ARG A 522 12.58 -8.22 -22.08
C ARG A 522 11.59 -9.34 -22.36
N ARG A 523 11.47 -10.33 -21.46
CA ARG A 523 10.55 -11.46 -21.61
C ARG A 523 9.08 -11.06 -21.63
N PHE A 524 8.67 -10.10 -20.79
CA PHE A 524 7.30 -9.59 -20.86
C PHE A 524 7.00 -8.89 -22.19
N ILE A 525 7.94 -8.09 -22.71
CA ILE A 525 7.78 -7.47 -24.03
C ILE A 525 7.70 -8.55 -25.12
N GLU A 526 8.58 -9.56 -25.09
CA GLU A 526 8.53 -10.70 -26.03
C GLU A 526 7.19 -11.45 -25.99
N PHE A 527 6.59 -11.64 -24.80
CA PHE A 527 5.26 -12.24 -24.69
C PHE A 527 4.16 -11.36 -25.30
N ILE A 528 4.22 -10.05 -25.09
CA ILE A 528 3.27 -9.09 -25.67
C ILE A 528 3.40 -9.07 -27.21
N ASP A 529 4.63 -8.99 -27.71
CA ASP A 529 4.92 -8.97 -29.15
C ASP A 529 4.47 -10.26 -29.83
N ARG A 530 4.63 -11.42 -29.16
CA ARG A 530 4.12 -12.71 -29.66
C ARG A 530 2.60 -12.69 -29.83
N GLU A 531 1.83 -12.15 -28.87
CA GLU A 531 0.38 -12.02 -29.04
C GLU A 531 0.05 -11.09 -30.22
N ALA A 532 0.82 -10.01 -30.41
CA ALA A 532 0.65 -9.11 -31.55
C ALA A 532 0.89 -9.82 -32.89
N GLU A 533 1.90 -10.68 -33.00
CA GLU A 533 2.15 -11.51 -34.19
C GLU A 533 1.01 -12.50 -34.45
N ILE A 534 0.47 -13.12 -33.40
CA ILE A 534 -0.68 -14.03 -33.49
C ILE A 534 -1.91 -13.29 -34.05
N SER A 535 -2.22 -12.10 -33.54
CA SER A 535 -3.34 -11.29 -34.05
C SER A 535 -3.13 -10.79 -35.48
N ARG A 536 -1.90 -10.38 -35.86
CA ARG A 536 -1.58 -10.03 -37.25
C ARG A 536 -1.76 -11.21 -38.22
N ALA A 537 -1.55 -12.43 -37.74
CA ALA A 537 -1.78 -13.65 -38.50
C ALA A 537 -3.27 -14.07 -38.56
N GLY A 538 -4.19 -13.27 -38.01
CA GLY A 538 -5.64 -13.51 -38.02
C GLY A 538 -6.13 -14.50 -36.95
N LYS A 539 -5.29 -14.86 -35.98
CA LYS A 539 -5.66 -15.70 -34.82
C LYS A 539 -6.01 -14.81 -33.61
N PRO A 540 -6.82 -15.28 -32.65
CA PRO A 540 -7.18 -14.47 -31.49
C PRO A 540 -5.98 -14.35 -30.51
N GLY A 541 -5.30 -13.20 -30.50
CA GLY A 541 -4.34 -12.83 -29.47
C GLY A 541 -5.05 -12.23 -28.25
N ARG A 542 -4.65 -12.62 -27.04
CA ARG A 542 -5.28 -12.13 -25.80
C ARG A 542 -4.30 -12.05 -24.64
N ILE A 543 -4.41 -10.97 -23.87
CA ILE A 543 -3.58 -10.69 -22.69
C ILE A 543 -4.49 -10.34 -21.52
N ILE A 544 -4.24 -10.96 -20.36
CA ILE A 544 -4.92 -10.60 -19.10
C ILE A 544 -3.87 -10.48 -18.02
N VAL A 545 -3.74 -9.30 -17.41
CA VAL A 545 -2.72 -9.06 -16.39
C VAL A 545 -3.30 -8.36 -15.18
N LYS A 546 -3.10 -8.96 -14.01
CA LYS A 546 -3.41 -8.38 -12.70
C LYS A 546 -2.14 -7.92 -12.03
N MET A 547 -2.11 -6.68 -11.52
CA MET A 547 -0.98 -6.12 -10.78
C MET A 547 -1.42 -4.93 -9.90
N ASN A 548 -0.48 -4.37 -9.12
CA ASN A 548 -0.79 -3.18 -8.33
C ASN A 548 -0.68 -1.90 -9.16
N GLN A 549 0.34 -1.77 -10.01
CA GLN A 549 0.70 -0.50 -10.64
C GLN A 549 1.27 -0.73 -12.05
N LEU A 550 0.97 0.16 -13.00
CA LEU A 550 1.53 0.14 -14.36
C LEU A 550 2.06 1.54 -14.72
N GLU A 551 3.34 1.60 -15.06
CA GLU A 551 4.09 2.86 -15.29
C GLU A 551 5.18 2.74 -16.38
N ASP A 552 5.77 1.55 -16.59
CA ASP A 552 6.90 1.40 -17.51
C ASP A 552 6.47 1.70 -18.95
N ARG A 553 7.15 2.68 -19.56
CA ARG A 553 6.78 3.24 -20.87
C ARG A 553 7.00 2.23 -21.99
N SER A 554 8.10 1.49 -21.99
CA SER A 554 8.36 0.48 -23.03
C SER A 554 7.39 -0.69 -22.97
N VAL A 555 6.98 -1.13 -21.78
CA VAL A 555 5.91 -2.13 -21.66
C VAL A 555 4.58 -1.55 -22.14
N THR A 556 4.28 -0.30 -21.80
CA THR A 556 3.07 0.40 -22.26
C THR A 556 3.03 0.56 -23.78
N ASP A 557 4.15 0.95 -24.40
CA ASP A 557 4.27 1.05 -25.86
C ASP A 557 4.11 -0.32 -26.54
N ALA A 558 4.64 -1.40 -25.95
CA ALA A 558 4.40 -2.76 -26.44
C ALA A 558 2.91 -3.13 -26.38
N LEU A 559 2.20 -2.77 -25.30
CA LEU A 559 0.75 -2.98 -25.19
C LEU A 559 -0.04 -2.17 -26.22
N TYR A 560 0.35 -0.93 -26.51
CA TYR A 560 -0.25 -0.15 -27.59
C TYR A 560 -0.03 -0.80 -28.95
N ASN A 561 1.18 -1.28 -29.24
CA ASN A 561 1.46 -2.00 -30.48
C ASN A 561 0.65 -3.30 -30.61
N ALA A 562 0.47 -4.04 -29.51
CA ALA A 562 -0.36 -5.23 -29.47
C ALA A 562 -1.85 -4.88 -29.70
N SER A 563 -2.36 -3.82 -29.06
CA SER A 563 -3.73 -3.35 -29.29
C SER A 563 -3.95 -2.95 -30.75
N MET A 564 -3.03 -2.20 -31.36
CA MET A 564 -3.09 -1.84 -32.78
C MET A 564 -3.03 -3.06 -33.72
N ALA A 565 -2.40 -4.15 -33.28
CA ALA A 565 -2.40 -5.43 -34.00
C ALA A 565 -3.69 -6.24 -33.83
N GLY A 566 -4.64 -5.79 -33.00
CA GLY A 566 -5.90 -6.48 -32.73
C GLY A 566 -5.87 -7.46 -31.55
N VAL A 567 -4.88 -7.36 -30.65
CA VAL A 567 -4.85 -8.14 -29.41
C VAL A 567 -5.86 -7.58 -28.42
N GLU A 568 -6.70 -8.44 -27.82
CA GLU A 568 -7.56 -8.04 -26.71
C GLU A 568 -6.78 -8.03 -25.39
N ILE A 569 -6.79 -6.90 -24.68
CA ILE A 569 -5.96 -6.68 -23.50
C ILE A 569 -6.84 -6.25 -22.32
N ASP A 570 -6.89 -7.06 -21.27
CA ASP A 570 -7.55 -6.75 -20.00
C ASP A 570 -6.51 -6.54 -18.89
N LEU A 571 -6.45 -5.32 -18.33
CA LEU A 571 -5.53 -4.97 -17.25
C LEU A 571 -6.32 -4.76 -15.96
N ILE A 572 -6.00 -5.52 -14.91
CA ILE A 572 -6.59 -5.40 -13.57
C ILE A 572 -5.55 -4.71 -12.67
N VAL A 573 -5.64 -3.38 -12.57
CA VAL A 573 -4.65 -2.52 -11.89
C VAL A 573 -5.32 -1.78 -10.74
N ARG A 574 -5.06 -2.22 -9.50
CA ARG A 574 -5.74 -1.63 -8.33
C ARG A 574 -5.22 -0.25 -7.92
N GLY A 575 -3.95 0.05 -8.20
CA GLY A 575 -3.29 1.31 -7.87
C GLY A 575 -3.34 2.32 -9.01
N PHE A 576 -2.25 3.05 -9.23
CA PHE A 576 -2.13 3.97 -10.36
C PHE A 576 -1.78 3.24 -11.65
N CYS A 577 -2.29 3.74 -12.77
CA CYS A 577 -2.11 3.15 -14.09
C CYS A 577 -1.85 4.28 -15.10
N CYS A 578 -0.70 4.24 -15.78
CA CYS A 578 -0.29 5.30 -16.69
C CYS A 578 -0.64 5.04 -18.16
N ILE A 579 -1.25 3.89 -18.49
CA ILE A 579 -1.76 3.61 -19.84
C ILE A 579 -3.10 4.31 -20.05
N ARG A 580 -3.34 4.81 -21.26
CA ARG A 580 -4.59 5.45 -21.67
C ARG A 580 -5.44 4.46 -22.48
N PRO A 581 -6.50 3.86 -21.92
CA PRO A 581 -7.34 2.89 -22.63
C PRO A 581 -8.33 3.55 -23.60
N GLY A 582 -8.83 2.79 -24.59
CA GLY A 582 -9.97 3.17 -25.43
C GLY A 582 -9.72 4.29 -26.44
N VAL A 583 -8.47 4.62 -26.77
CA VAL A 583 -8.12 5.65 -27.76
C VAL A 583 -8.15 5.05 -29.15
N SER A 584 -8.91 5.65 -30.06
CA SER A 584 -9.05 5.14 -31.43
C SER A 584 -7.71 5.05 -32.16
N GLY A 585 -7.45 3.94 -32.83
CA GLY A 585 -6.19 3.67 -33.53
C GLY A 585 -4.96 3.46 -32.64
N LEU A 586 -5.10 3.42 -31.31
CA LEU A 586 -3.99 3.21 -30.37
C LEU A 586 -4.30 2.13 -29.34
N SER A 587 -5.40 2.27 -28.59
CA SER A 587 -5.72 1.45 -27.42
C SER A 587 -7.18 1.00 -27.36
N GLU A 588 -7.86 0.91 -28.51
CA GLU A 588 -9.26 0.45 -28.65
C GLU A 588 -9.51 -0.91 -28.00
N ASN A 589 -8.50 -1.79 -28.00
CA ASN A 589 -8.59 -3.14 -27.47
C ASN A 589 -8.05 -3.28 -26.05
N ILE A 590 -7.71 -2.16 -25.39
CA ILE A 590 -7.21 -2.14 -24.01
C ILE A 590 -8.31 -1.69 -23.06
N ARG A 591 -8.64 -2.56 -22.10
CA ARG A 591 -9.54 -2.27 -20.98
C ARG A 591 -8.75 -2.28 -19.69
N VAL A 592 -8.92 -1.26 -18.87
CA VAL A 592 -8.30 -1.20 -17.54
C VAL A 592 -9.39 -1.19 -16.48
N SER A 593 -9.26 -2.09 -15.50
CA SER A 593 -10.18 -2.19 -14.38
C SER A 593 -9.45 -2.27 -13.05
N SER A 594 -10.18 -2.02 -11.97
CA SER A 594 -9.66 -2.03 -10.62
C SER A 594 -10.69 -2.49 -9.62
N THR A 595 -10.26 -3.27 -8.63
CA THR A 595 -11.09 -3.72 -7.52
C THR A 595 -10.53 -3.16 -6.22
N ILE A 596 -11.39 -2.47 -5.44
CA ILE A 596 -11.08 -2.00 -4.08
C ILE A 596 -12.16 -2.52 -3.14
N GLY A 597 -11.77 -2.97 -1.94
CA GLY A 597 -12.73 -3.47 -0.96
C GLY A 597 -12.09 -3.98 0.31
N ARG A 598 -12.68 -5.05 0.85
CA ARG A 598 -12.32 -5.66 2.14
C ARG A 598 -10.84 -6.02 2.24
N PHE A 599 -10.32 -6.68 1.21
CA PHE A 599 -8.91 -7.04 1.13
C PHE A 599 -8.18 -6.12 0.15
N LEU A 600 -6.90 -5.88 0.42
CA LEU A 600 -6.03 -5.12 -0.45
C LEU A 600 -5.50 -6.03 -1.55
N GLU A 601 -6.05 -5.88 -2.76
CA GLU A 601 -5.55 -6.59 -3.95
C GLU A 601 -4.05 -6.38 -4.11
N HIS A 602 -3.26 -7.45 -4.08
CA HIS A 602 -1.81 -7.31 -4.08
C HIS A 602 -1.08 -8.35 -4.94
N SER A 603 -1.72 -9.46 -5.29
CA SER A 603 -1.11 -10.45 -6.17
C SER A 603 -0.86 -9.89 -7.57
N ARG A 604 0.18 -10.40 -8.22
CA ARG A 604 0.44 -10.17 -9.63
C ARG A 604 0.31 -11.50 -10.39
N ILE A 605 -0.59 -11.53 -11.36
CA ILE A 605 -0.85 -12.66 -12.24
C ILE A 605 -0.70 -12.16 -13.67
N PHE A 606 0.11 -12.85 -14.47
CA PHE A 606 0.31 -12.55 -15.88
C PHE A 606 -0.18 -13.73 -16.71
N TRP A 607 -1.11 -13.46 -17.62
CA TRP A 607 -1.64 -14.46 -18.54
C TRP A 607 -1.52 -13.99 -20.00
N PHE A 608 -1.00 -14.86 -20.85
CA PHE A 608 -0.87 -14.67 -22.30
C PHE A 608 -1.49 -15.86 -23.02
N GLY A 609 -2.40 -15.59 -23.96
CA GLY A 609 -3.22 -16.62 -24.62
C GLY A 609 -2.42 -17.58 -25.50
N ASN A 610 -1.30 -17.13 -26.07
CA ASN A 610 -0.40 -17.92 -26.91
C ASN A 610 -1.13 -18.65 -28.07
N GLY A 611 -2.21 -18.03 -28.57
CA GLY A 611 -3.05 -18.56 -29.65
C GLY A 611 -3.76 -19.88 -29.32
N GLN A 612 -3.87 -20.25 -28.04
CA GLN A 612 -4.52 -21.48 -27.59
C GLN A 612 -6.04 -21.32 -27.54
N ALA A 613 -6.76 -22.42 -27.82
CA ALA A 613 -8.21 -22.45 -27.74
C ALA A 613 -8.72 -22.58 -26.30
N ASP A 614 -8.05 -23.41 -25.49
CA ASP A 614 -8.30 -23.52 -24.06
C ASP A 614 -7.43 -22.48 -23.33
N PRO A 615 -8.01 -21.53 -22.57
CA PRO A 615 -7.25 -20.56 -21.80
C PRO A 615 -6.24 -21.17 -20.81
N LEU A 616 -6.48 -22.40 -20.35
CA LEU A 616 -5.61 -23.11 -19.41
C LEU A 616 -4.32 -23.63 -20.07
N ASP A 617 -4.25 -23.66 -21.39
CA ASP A 617 -3.04 -24.00 -22.14
C ASP A 617 -2.17 -22.77 -22.44
N GLY A 618 -2.64 -21.57 -22.10
CA GLY A 618 -1.87 -20.34 -22.15
C GLY A 618 -0.76 -20.27 -21.10
N ASP A 619 0.05 -19.22 -21.19
CA ASP A 619 1.17 -18.99 -20.27
C ASP A 619 0.69 -18.26 -19.01
N PHE A 620 0.89 -18.87 -17.84
CA PHE A 620 0.57 -18.28 -16.53
C PHE A 620 1.84 -18.02 -15.74
N TYR A 621 1.96 -16.81 -15.17
CA TYR A 621 3.02 -16.46 -14.22
C TYR A 621 2.44 -15.76 -12.99
N ILE A 622 3.08 -15.99 -11.84
CA ILE A 622 2.89 -15.18 -10.63
C ILE A 622 4.22 -14.59 -10.19
N GLY A 623 4.22 -13.41 -9.57
CA GLY A 623 5.49 -12.83 -9.12
C GLY A 623 5.38 -11.57 -8.29
N SER A 624 6.55 -11.02 -7.94
CA SER A 624 6.67 -9.88 -7.03
C SER A 624 6.65 -8.51 -7.72
N ALA A 625 6.83 -8.48 -9.05
CA ALA A 625 6.97 -7.25 -9.83
C ALA A 625 5.63 -6.70 -10.31
N ASP A 626 5.48 -5.39 -10.21
CA ASP A 626 4.53 -4.62 -11.02
C ASP A 626 5.22 -4.15 -12.31
N TRP A 627 4.48 -3.73 -13.33
CA TRP A 627 5.06 -3.13 -14.55
C TRP A 627 5.42 -1.66 -14.36
N MET A 628 6.32 -1.40 -13.43
CA MET A 628 6.93 -0.08 -13.21
C MET A 628 8.41 -0.09 -13.54
N TYR A 629 8.95 1.06 -13.95
CA TYR A 629 10.36 1.22 -14.27
C TYR A 629 11.26 0.72 -13.13
N ARG A 630 10.97 1.10 -11.87
CA ARG A 630 11.78 0.69 -10.72
C ARG A 630 11.77 -0.83 -10.49
N ASN A 631 10.64 -1.51 -10.71
CA ASN A 631 10.52 -2.94 -10.47
C ASN A 631 11.25 -3.74 -11.55
N LEU A 632 11.17 -3.27 -12.79
CA LEU A 632 11.74 -3.97 -13.94
C LEU A 632 13.23 -3.67 -14.16
N ASN A 633 13.75 -2.53 -13.68
CA ASN A 633 15.11 -2.08 -13.99
C ASN A 633 16.01 -1.81 -12.76
N THR A 634 15.45 -1.46 -11.60
CA THR A 634 16.25 -1.04 -10.43
C THR A 634 16.00 -1.88 -9.17
N ARG A 635 15.30 -3.02 -9.33
CA ARG A 635 15.01 -3.96 -8.26
C ARG A 635 15.30 -5.38 -8.69
N VAL A 636 15.60 -6.20 -7.68
CA VAL A 636 15.61 -7.65 -7.83
C VAL A 636 14.21 -8.18 -7.55
N GLU A 637 13.55 -8.67 -8.58
CA GLU A 637 12.20 -9.25 -8.56
C GLU A 637 12.20 -10.64 -9.18
N CYS A 638 11.22 -11.46 -8.84
CA CYS A 638 11.07 -12.80 -9.39
C CYS A 638 9.61 -13.07 -9.77
N ALA A 639 9.41 -13.72 -10.91
CA ALA A 639 8.15 -14.35 -11.28
C ALA A 639 8.38 -15.80 -11.73
N ALA A 640 7.47 -16.69 -11.37
CA ALA A 640 7.53 -18.12 -11.67
C ALA A 640 6.36 -18.52 -12.58
N PRO A 641 6.60 -19.43 -13.54
CA PRO A 641 5.52 -20.02 -14.33
C PRO A 641 4.68 -20.96 -13.46
N ILE A 642 3.38 -21.03 -13.75
CA ILE A 642 2.46 -22.03 -13.18
C ILE A 642 2.11 -23.04 -14.26
N GLU A 643 2.57 -24.27 -14.11
CA GLU A 643 2.50 -25.29 -15.16
C GLU A 643 1.36 -26.30 -14.91
N ALA A 644 1.09 -26.66 -13.65
CA ALA A 644 0.06 -27.63 -13.33
C ALA A 644 -1.34 -27.09 -13.67
N ARG A 645 -2.09 -27.84 -14.49
CA ARG A 645 -3.44 -27.44 -14.97
C ARG A 645 -4.39 -27.03 -13.85
N ARG A 646 -4.43 -27.79 -12.74
CA ARG A 646 -5.26 -27.48 -11.55
C ARG A 646 -4.99 -26.08 -10.96
N HIS A 647 -3.73 -25.63 -11.03
CA HIS A 647 -3.32 -24.33 -10.51
C HIS A 647 -3.57 -23.22 -11.53
N ARG A 648 -3.42 -23.51 -12.83
CA ARG A 648 -3.83 -22.59 -13.90
C ARG A 648 -5.33 -22.32 -13.86
N GLU A 649 -6.14 -23.35 -13.64
CA GLU A 649 -7.59 -23.22 -13.45
C GLU A 649 -7.93 -22.29 -12.28
N ARG A 650 -7.24 -22.48 -11.15
CA ARG A 650 -7.38 -21.61 -9.98
C ARG A 650 -7.03 -20.15 -10.30
N LEU A 651 -5.94 -19.88 -11.02
CA LEU A 651 -5.57 -18.52 -11.41
C LEU A 651 -6.54 -17.93 -12.43
N TRP A 652 -7.02 -18.75 -13.37
CA TRP A 652 -8.01 -18.34 -14.35
C TRP A 652 -9.30 -17.88 -13.68
N GLU A 653 -9.82 -18.63 -12.72
CA GLU A 653 -10.99 -18.23 -11.93
C GLU A 653 -10.79 -16.88 -11.22
N VAL A 654 -9.61 -16.65 -10.62
CA VAL A 654 -9.29 -15.36 -9.98
C VAL A 654 -9.38 -14.23 -11.01
N LEU A 655 -8.76 -14.38 -12.18
CA LEU A 655 -8.84 -13.39 -13.25
C LEU A 655 -10.29 -13.17 -13.70
N GLN A 656 -11.05 -14.24 -13.95
CA GLN A 656 -12.45 -14.14 -14.36
C GLN A 656 -13.31 -13.43 -13.30
N PHE A 657 -13.07 -13.68 -12.01
CA PHE A 657 -13.83 -13.05 -10.94
C PHE A 657 -13.60 -11.55 -10.85
N HIS A 658 -12.42 -11.06 -11.25
CA HIS A 658 -12.17 -9.63 -11.39
C HIS A 658 -12.81 -9.05 -12.65
N LEU A 659 -12.75 -9.76 -13.77
CA LEU A 659 -13.31 -9.29 -15.04
C LEU A 659 -14.84 -9.21 -15.01
N THR A 660 -15.53 -10.09 -14.30
CA THR A 660 -17.00 -10.11 -14.26
C THR A 660 -17.61 -9.50 -13.01
N ASP A 661 -16.83 -8.87 -12.13
CA ASP A 661 -17.37 -8.19 -10.94
C ASP A 661 -18.21 -6.96 -11.32
N LEU A 662 -19.44 -6.88 -10.80
CA LEU A 662 -20.40 -5.77 -10.99
C LEU A 662 -20.73 -5.01 -9.68
N ARG A 663 -19.99 -5.30 -8.61
CA ARG A 663 -20.11 -4.67 -7.28
C ARG A 663 -18.96 -3.73 -6.97
N GLN A 664 -17.72 -4.17 -7.19
CA GLN A 664 -16.48 -3.53 -6.74
C GLN A 664 -15.53 -3.18 -7.89
N ARG A 665 -15.82 -3.62 -9.13
CA ARG A 665 -15.04 -3.30 -10.32
C ARG A 665 -15.26 -1.86 -10.74
N TRP A 666 -14.16 -1.13 -10.90
CA TRP A 666 -14.11 0.18 -11.53
C TRP A 666 -13.46 0.03 -12.89
N GLU A 667 -13.99 0.70 -13.90
CA GLU A 667 -13.42 0.77 -15.25
C GLU A 667 -12.79 2.14 -15.47
N MET A 668 -11.60 2.15 -16.05
CA MET A 668 -10.87 3.37 -16.36
C MET A 668 -11.31 3.91 -17.72
N MET A 669 -11.66 5.19 -17.73
CA MET A 669 -12.01 5.92 -18.95
C MET A 669 -10.75 6.43 -19.66
N SER A 670 -10.90 6.88 -20.90
CA SER A 670 -9.78 7.38 -21.72
C SER A 670 -9.15 8.67 -21.18
N ASP A 671 -9.84 9.42 -20.33
CA ASP A 671 -9.29 10.58 -19.58
C ASP A 671 -8.52 10.17 -18.31
N GLY A 672 -8.56 8.88 -17.96
CA GLY A 672 -7.95 8.31 -16.77
C GLY A 672 -8.79 8.42 -15.50
N SER A 673 -10.02 8.93 -15.58
CA SER A 673 -11.00 8.83 -14.51
C SER A 673 -11.54 7.39 -14.40
N TYR A 674 -12.15 7.06 -13.27
CA TYR A 674 -12.74 5.74 -13.05
C TYR A 674 -14.24 5.82 -12.80
N ALA A 675 -14.99 4.94 -13.47
CA ALA A 675 -16.41 4.74 -13.24
C ALA A 675 -16.65 3.37 -12.59
N LEU A 676 -17.52 3.29 -11.58
CA LEU A 676 -17.92 2.02 -10.99
C LEU A 676 -18.79 1.26 -12.01
N CYS A 677 -18.48 -0.01 -12.27
CA CYS A 677 -19.32 -0.86 -13.09
C CYS A 677 -20.64 -1.12 -12.35
N HIS A 678 -21.75 -0.98 -13.08
CA HIS A 678 -23.09 -1.26 -12.56
C HIS A 678 -23.74 -2.39 -13.35
N ALA A 679 -24.53 -3.21 -12.68
CA ALA A 679 -25.34 -4.20 -13.34
C ALA A 679 -26.41 -3.54 -14.23
N PRO A 680 -26.73 -4.11 -15.40
CA PRO A 680 -27.88 -3.69 -16.18
C PRO A 680 -29.16 -3.75 -15.32
N PRO A 681 -30.12 -2.82 -15.48
CA PRO A 681 -31.34 -2.78 -14.68
C PRO A 681 -32.11 -4.12 -14.62
N GLN A 682 -31.99 -4.95 -15.66
CA GLN A 682 -32.65 -6.26 -15.78
C GLN A 682 -31.98 -7.40 -14.99
N ALA A 683 -30.71 -7.23 -14.56
CA ALA A 683 -29.97 -8.22 -13.76
C ALA A 683 -30.14 -8.01 -12.24
N SER A 684 -30.85 -6.96 -11.83
CA SER A 684 -30.99 -6.51 -10.44
C SER A 684 -31.93 -7.37 -9.57
N GLY A 685 -32.54 -8.43 -10.14
CA GLY A 685 -33.57 -9.24 -9.49
C GLY A 685 -33.12 -10.47 -8.70
N HIS A 686 -31.84 -10.87 -8.76
CA HIS A 686 -31.38 -12.08 -8.07
C HIS A 686 -30.25 -11.75 -7.08
N ALA A 687 -30.59 -11.72 -5.79
CA ALA A 687 -29.62 -11.58 -4.68
C ALA A 687 -28.52 -12.67 -4.69
N GLU A 688 -28.70 -13.73 -5.48
CA GLU A 688 -27.76 -14.83 -5.64
C GLU A 688 -26.78 -14.66 -6.81
N ASN A 689 -26.91 -13.64 -7.66
CA ASN A 689 -25.98 -13.44 -8.79
C ASN A 689 -24.54 -13.26 -8.25
N PRO A 690 -23.59 -14.17 -8.54
CA PRO A 690 -22.23 -14.08 -8.04
C PRO A 690 -21.52 -12.77 -8.40
N GLU A 691 -21.80 -12.21 -9.57
CA GLU A 691 -21.21 -10.96 -10.06
C GLU A 691 -21.62 -9.75 -9.20
N MET A 692 -22.79 -9.83 -8.56
CA MET A 692 -23.32 -8.80 -7.66
C MET A 692 -22.76 -8.88 -6.24
N GLN A 693 -22.11 -9.99 -5.88
CA GLN A 693 -21.53 -10.20 -4.55
C GLN A 693 -20.11 -9.63 -4.44
N GLY A 694 -19.45 -9.39 -5.57
CA GLY A 694 -18.10 -8.86 -5.67
C GLY A 694 -17.00 -9.91 -5.49
N THR A 695 -15.80 -9.60 -5.99
CA THR A 695 -14.66 -10.53 -6.07
C THR A 695 -14.32 -11.15 -4.71
N HIS A 696 -14.22 -10.34 -3.64
CA HIS A 696 -13.81 -10.84 -2.33
C HIS A 696 -14.76 -11.89 -1.77
N GLN A 697 -16.07 -11.66 -1.89
CA GLN A 697 -17.09 -12.60 -1.39
C GLN A 697 -17.08 -13.91 -2.20
N ARG A 698 -16.91 -13.82 -3.52
CA ARG A 698 -16.80 -14.99 -4.39
C ARG A 698 -15.57 -15.84 -4.05
N LEU A 699 -14.42 -15.21 -3.84
CA LEU A 699 -13.18 -15.91 -3.48
C LEU A 699 -13.25 -16.55 -2.08
N MET A 700 -13.88 -15.88 -1.10
CA MET A 700 -14.16 -16.47 0.22
C MET A 700 -15.06 -17.70 0.10
N ARG A 701 -16.15 -17.63 -0.68
CA ARG A 701 -17.02 -18.80 -0.91
C ARG A 701 -16.27 -19.93 -1.60
N LEU A 702 -15.52 -19.62 -2.66
CA LEU A 702 -14.75 -20.59 -3.43
C LEU A 702 -13.72 -21.33 -2.55
N ALA A 703 -13.08 -20.65 -1.60
CA ALA A 703 -12.17 -21.28 -0.66
C ALA A 703 -12.87 -22.30 0.24
N HIS A 704 -14.07 -21.99 0.75
CA HIS A 704 -14.87 -22.96 1.51
C HIS A 704 -15.33 -24.15 0.65
N GLU A 705 -15.80 -23.90 -0.57
CA GLU A 705 -16.26 -24.96 -1.48
C GLU A 705 -15.12 -25.93 -1.83
N ARG A 706 -13.93 -25.40 -2.15
CA ARG A 706 -12.74 -26.24 -2.41
C ARG A 706 -12.36 -27.08 -1.21
N HIS A 707 -12.34 -26.48 -0.02
CA HIS A 707 -12.04 -27.20 1.21
C HIS A 707 -13.03 -28.33 1.48
N ALA A 708 -14.33 -28.09 1.24
CA ALA A 708 -15.37 -29.10 1.40
C ALA A 708 -15.24 -30.24 0.38
N ARG A 709 -15.00 -29.93 -0.90
CA ARG A 709 -14.80 -30.94 -1.96
C ARG A 709 -13.60 -31.83 -1.69
N ALA A 710 -12.47 -31.23 -1.35
CA ALA A 710 -11.24 -31.98 -1.09
C ALA A 710 -11.37 -32.90 0.14
N ARG A 711 -12.15 -32.50 1.16
CA ARG A 711 -12.50 -33.38 2.28
C ARG A 711 -13.39 -34.54 1.85
N ALA A 712 -14.38 -34.31 0.99
CA ALA A 712 -15.27 -35.36 0.52
C ALA A 712 -14.52 -36.44 -0.29
N GLU A 713 -13.64 -36.03 -1.20
CA GLU A 713 -12.82 -36.95 -2.00
C GLU A 713 -11.95 -37.87 -1.13
N ARG A 714 -11.44 -37.38 0.01
CA ARG A 714 -10.66 -38.18 0.98
C ARG A 714 -11.48 -39.23 1.73
N PHE A 715 -12.79 -39.05 1.89
CA PHE A 715 -13.65 -40.05 2.53
C PHE A 715 -14.10 -41.16 1.56
N GLU A 716 -13.97 -40.92 0.26
CA GLU A 716 -14.33 -41.88 -0.80
C GLU A 716 -13.12 -42.70 -1.30
N SER A 717 -11.89 -42.22 -1.06
CA SER A 717 -10.60 -42.92 -1.30
C SER A 717 -10.13 -43.71 -0.09
#